data_AF-A0A928WH42-F1
#
_entry.id   AF-A0A928WH42-F1
#
_cell.length_a   1.000
_cell.length_b   1.000
_cell.length_c   1.000
_cell.angle_alpha   90.00
_cell.angle_beta   90.00
_cell.angle_gamma   90.00
#
_symmetry.space_group_name_H-M   'P 1'
#
loop_
_entity.id
_entity.type
_entity.pdbx_description
1 polymer ?
#
loop_
_entity_poly.entity_id
_entity_poly.type
_entity_poly.pdbx_seq_one_letter_code
_entity_poly.pdbx_strand_id
1 'polypeptide(L)'
;MTQGIYKFPQPEFNFESNTDKLPPCEIEAEEAILGGILLDPGAIYRIKDRLKPEHFYINAHKDIYQACLRLSKKDKPTDLLTVTSWLTDHDILARIGGRNKLATVVDRTVSAVNIEGLADIVIRKAARRDLIRVANEINRLGYDTELDESDISSLAIDKIKSVVELPLGATKDEHQRWKHDRLLRELTNIYTTCVEPSLRFLKLKDLADDHHVSMNFLEMFYLKSLTAQCSKLLTYDELKELAGSTVREWLLNGLVPKSTTILLASDGGVGKTKLAYGIGKILIQGCEFGVFQSTGEKRRILYYQGDESEGDMLQALETLGYSEDDISKYVRVRFGWSAENMPTLIQDLTEFKPELVFIDSLSTANRFSVYRESEMEYARPILEMTGLANQYKTTFVIIHHLNKEGGVRGTTAIRNAVSEVWQLSKDNSQTATPYDRILEINKSRSRSSGKKYRLMFNPEDLSFTFLGEEGDELSSLNQSAKERTLQLLAEHRNIKFTSEEIAHRMGISKDYARRYLTELSADGLVSVNRRPGKPNVYFLAYEGSDPGSPKDHPSDQYYSAPRNKANQALQSSTDACIKKRGSPQDHPSDHPINVDTASDTAKGDPQCAENAQKNQPRENFEKNSEVKDHLSPNALPCMECGGDPGGDPTLDVCQSIPIVKNALKQLSNKEPSSFPQGDPGGDPQGDPGSDPSPHSVTKLNIEEGRIYWSRSLAKQVKVIKVYPSVKKVDCHVAGDAIAKPRLAFSDLLLSSPPYAPGDKVKVLEGEHKGLDLVVSSVDADGNLWLKKDSQKFAPPLSNHGQPYTASQLKRT
;
A
#
# COMPACT_ATOMS: atom_id res chain seq x y z
N MET A 1 -26.02 -30.10 -6.51
CA MET A 1 -26.69 -28.98 -7.22
C MET A 1 -26.42 -27.72 -6.42
N THR A 2 -25.89 -26.64 -7.05
CA THR A 2 -26.00 -25.22 -6.60
C THR A 2 -25.10 -24.35 -7.49
N GLN A 3 -25.63 -23.86 -8.63
CA GLN A 3 -24.97 -22.79 -9.38
C GLN A 3 -25.31 -21.45 -8.73
N GLY A 4 -24.46 -20.97 -7.83
CA GLY A 4 -24.57 -19.65 -7.20
C GLY A 4 -24.09 -18.53 -8.12
N ILE A 5 -24.84 -18.23 -9.19
CA ILE A 5 -24.49 -17.15 -10.13
C ILE A 5 -24.71 -15.79 -9.45
N TYR A 6 -23.63 -15.18 -8.97
CA TYR A 6 -23.60 -13.75 -8.63
C TYR A 6 -23.73 -12.91 -9.90
N LYS A 7 -24.97 -12.71 -10.36
CA LYS A 7 -25.27 -11.65 -11.33
C LYS A 7 -25.03 -10.30 -10.64
N PHE A 8 -23.95 -9.62 -11.03
CA PHE A 8 -23.88 -8.17 -10.85
C PHE A 8 -25.13 -7.54 -11.48
N PRO A 9 -25.70 -6.48 -10.87
CA PRO A 9 -26.79 -5.74 -11.49
C PRO A 9 -26.25 -5.03 -12.74
N GLN A 10 -26.44 -5.67 -13.90
CA GLN A 10 -26.34 -5.00 -15.18
C GLN A 10 -27.33 -3.83 -15.15
N PRO A 11 -26.90 -2.59 -15.42
CA PRO A 11 -27.86 -1.52 -15.63
C PRO A 11 -28.68 -1.89 -16.85
N GLU A 12 -29.99 -2.06 -16.68
CA GLU A 12 -30.90 -2.32 -17.80
C GLU A 12 -30.92 -1.07 -18.69
N PHE A 13 -30.13 -1.10 -19.76
CA PHE A 13 -30.08 -0.07 -20.78
C PHE A 13 -31.40 -0.08 -21.55
N ASN A 14 -32.40 0.61 -20.99
CA ASN A 14 -33.70 0.77 -21.63
C ASN A 14 -33.56 1.69 -22.85
N PHE A 15 -33.42 1.09 -24.04
CA PHE A 15 -33.24 1.77 -25.33
C PHE A 15 -34.55 2.42 -25.85
N GLU A 16 -35.27 3.14 -24.98
CA GLU A 16 -36.41 3.96 -25.38
C GLU A 16 -35.96 5.10 -26.31
N SER A 17 -36.53 5.13 -27.52
CA SER A 17 -36.35 6.19 -28.52
C SER A 17 -36.94 7.53 -28.06
N ASN A 18 -36.19 8.23 -27.20
CA ASN A 18 -36.55 9.52 -26.62
C ASN A 18 -36.45 10.67 -27.64
N THR A 19 -37.23 10.62 -28.72
CA THR A 19 -37.29 11.62 -29.79
C THR A 19 -37.73 13.00 -29.30
N ASP A 20 -38.49 13.05 -28.20
CA ASP A 20 -39.07 14.28 -27.65
C ASP A 20 -38.12 15.06 -26.72
N LYS A 21 -36.92 14.52 -26.42
CA LYS A 21 -35.94 15.21 -25.57
C LYS A 21 -35.09 16.18 -26.38
N LEU A 22 -35.22 17.48 -26.06
CA LEU A 22 -34.41 18.54 -26.66
C LEU A 22 -32.89 18.27 -26.54
N PRO A 23 -32.08 18.55 -27.59
CA PRO A 23 -30.64 18.35 -27.54
C PRO A 23 -29.97 19.11 -26.38
N PRO A 24 -28.99 18.50 -25.67
CA PRO A 24 -28.28 19.15 -24.56
C PRO A 24 -27.66 20.51 -24.94
N CYS A 25 -28.20 21.58 -24.38
CA CYS A 25 -27.75 22.96 -24.54
C CYS A 25 -27.69 23.66 -23.18
N GLU A 26 -27.10 24.85 -23.10
CA GLU A 26 -27.21 25.73 -21.93
C GLU A 26 -27.23 27.19 -22.39
N ILE A 27 -28.42 27.67 -22.76
CA ILE A 27 -28.57 28.95 -23.47
C ILE A 27 -28.09 30.13 -22.61
N GLU A 28 -28.36 30.10 -21.30
CA GLU A 28 -27.92 31.13 -20.35
C GLU A 28 -26.38 31.21 -20.27
N ALA A 29 -25.69 30.06 -20.28
CA ALA A 29 -24.22 30.02 -20.30
C ALA A 29 -23.67 30.51 -21.65
N GLU A 30 -24.32 30.20 -22.78
CA GLU A 30 -23.94 30.72 -24.09
C GLU A 30 -24.08 32.24 -24.18
N GLU A 31 -25.20 32.81 -23.70
CA GLU A 31 -25.40 34.26 -23.68
C GLU A 31 -24.41 34.94 -22.71
N ALA A 32 -24.19 34.37 -21.51
CA ALA A 32 -23.24 34.90 -20.54
C ALA A 32 -21.77 34.88 -21.01
N ILE A 33 -21.35 33.86 -21.78
CA ILE A 33 -20.02 33.86 -22.42
C ILE A 33 -19.92 34.98 -23.45
N LEU A 34 -20.92 35.12 -24.33
CA LEU A 34 -20.89 36.12 -25.39
C LEU A 34 -20.92 37.55 -24.85
N GLY A 35 -21.86 37.87 -23.96
CA GLY A 35 -21.87 39.19 -23.31
C GLY A 35 -20.61 39.42 -22.48
N GLY A 36 -20.02 38.37 -21.90
CA GLY A 36 -18.76 38.45 -21.17
C GLY A 36 -17.59 38.90 -22.05
N ILE A 37 -17.49 38.38 -23.28
CA ILE A 37 -16.50 38.81 -24.30
C ILE A 37 -16.76 40.25 -24.77
N LEU A 38 -18.03 40.63 -24.92
CA LEU A 38 -18.44 41.96 -25.40
C LEU A 38 -18.27 43.07 -24.34
N LEU A 39 -18.22 42.69 -23.06
CA LEU A 39 -17.96 43.56 -21.90
C LEU A 39 -16.48 43.59 -21.50
N ASP A 40 -15.81 42.43 -21.49
CA ASP A 40 -14.37 42.27 -21.23
C ASP A 40 -13.70 41.62 -22.47
N PRO A 41 -13.14 42.42 -23.41
CA PRO A 41 -12.39 41.89 -24.54
C PRO A 41 -11.17 41.04 -24.17
N GLY A 42 -10.67 41.11 -22.93
CA GLY A 42 -9.63 40.22 -22.43
C GLY A 42 -10.15 38.81 -22.12
N ALA A 43 -11.45 38.64 -21.88
CA ALA A 43 -12.06 37.36 -21.52
C ALA A 43 -11.92 36.30 -22.62
N ILE A 44 -11.94 36.69 -23.91
CA ILE A 44 -11.79 35.75 -25.03
C ILE A 44 -10.43 35.02 -25.00
N TYR A 45 -9.37 35.69 -24.53
CA TYR A 45 -8.03 35.10 -24.45
C TYR A 45 -7.93 33.95 -23.44
N ARG A 46 -8.85 33.87 -22.47
CA ARG A 46 -8.94 32.77 -21.48
C ARG A 46 -9.58 31.50 -22.04
N ILE A 47 -10.41 31.62 -23.09
CA ILE A 47 -11.27 30.51 -23.57
C ILE A 47 -11.04 30.12 -25.05
N LYS A 48 -10.44 30.98 -25.87
CA LYS A 48 -10.30 30.80 -27.34
C LYS A 48 -9.59 29.52 -27.77
N ASP A 49 -8.70 28.99 -26.93
CA ASP A 49 -7.92 27.79 -27.22
C ASP A 49 -8.70 26.49 -26.93
N ARG A 50 -9.89 26.58 -26.33
CA ARG A 50 -10.72 25.45 -25.89
C ARG A 50 -12.15 25.50 -26.40
N LEU A 51 -12.82 26.65 -26.31
CA LEU A 51 -14.17 26.84 -26.79
C LEU A 51 -14.13 27.14 -28.31
N LYS A 52 -14.79 26.30 -29.11
CA LYS A 52 -14.93 26.47 -30.57
C LYS A 52 -16.34 26.94 -30.92
N PRO A 53 -16.57 27.59 -32.08
CA PRO A 53 -17.92 28.00 -32.51
C PRO A 53 -18.94 26.86 -32.53
N GLU A 54 -18.52 25.65 -32.88
CA GLU A 54 -19.38 24.48 -33.01
C GLU A 54 -19.96 24.01 -31.65
N HIS A 55 -19.35 24.45 -30.54
CA HIS A 55 -19.79 24.10 -29.19
C HIS A 55 -21.07 24.86 -28.76
N PHE A 56 -21.39 25.99 -29.39
CA PHE A 56 -22.65 26.69 -29.14
C PHE A 56 -23.83 25.95 -29.81
N TYR A 57 -24.98 25.92 -29.17
CA TYR A 57 -26.20 25.33 -29.72
C TYR A 57 -26.85 26.25 -30.76
N ILE A 58 -27.06 27.51 -30.40
CA ILE A 58 -27.78 28.50 -31.23
C ILE A 58 -26.87 29.01 -32.34
N ASN A 59 -27.29 28.91 -33.60
CA ASN A 59 -26.49 29.32 -34.77
C ASN A 59 -26.06 30.79 -34.72
N ALA A 60 -26.92 31.70 -34.26
CA ALA A 60 -26.55 33.11 -34.05
C ALA A 60 -25.41 33.27 -33.03
N HIS A 61 -25.33 32.41 -32.00
CA HIS A 61 -24.23 32.46 -31.03
C HIS A 61 -22.91 31.95 -31.65
N LYS A 62 -22.97 30.93 -32.54
CA LYS A 62 -21.82 30.47 -33.34
C LYS A 62 -21.26 31.62 -34.18
N ASP A 63 -22.13 32.34 -34.88
CA ASP A 63 -21.78 33.49 -35.73
C ASP A 63 -21.10 34.61 -34.93
N ILE A 64 -21.67 35.00 -33.79
CA ILE A 64 -21.11 36.05 -32.92
C ILE A 64 -19.74 35.62 -32.36
N TYR A 65 -19.62 34.38 -31.85
CA TYR A 65 -18.34 33.89 -31.33
C TYR A 65 -17.27 33.76 -32.43
N GLN A 66 -17.67 33.34 -33.64
CA GLN A 66 -16.77 33.27 -34.79
C GLN A 66 -16.29 34.67 -35.21
N ALA A 67 -17.14 35.70 -35.17
CA ALA A 67 -16.74 37.09 -35.36
C ALA A 67 -15.70 37.54 -34.31
N CYS A 68 -15.95 37.24 -33.03
CA CYS A 68 -15.03 37.56 -31.94
C CYS A 68 -13.66 36.86 -32.11
N LEU A 69 -13.64 35.58 -32.49
CA LEU A 69 -12.40 34.86 -32.84
C LEU A 69 -11.69 35.46 -34.07
N ARG A 70 -12.42 35.93 -35.09
CA ARG A 70 -11.84 36.58 -36.28
C ARG A 70 -11.24 37.95 -35.98
N LEU A 71 -11.79 38.68 -35.00
CA LEU A 71 -11.27 39.96 -34.51
C LEU A 71 -10.05 39.76 -33.60
N SER A 72 -10.11 38.85 -32.63
CA SER A 72 -8.95 38.52 -31.77
C SER A 72 -7.77 37.96 -32.56
N LYS A 73 -8.00 37.21 -33.65
CA LYS A 73 -6.94 36.78 -34.60
C LYS A 73 -6.34 37.92 -35.46
N LYS A 74 -6.84 39.14 -35.33
CA LYS A 74 -6.30 40.37 -35.95
C LYS A 74 -5.90 41.40 -34.87
N ASP A 75 -5.78 40.96 -33.62
CA ASP A 75 -5.53 41.76 -32.41
C ASP A 75 -6.43 43.02 -32.31
N LYS A 76 -7.67 42.89 -32.79
CA LYS A 76 -8.74 43.87 -32.60
C LYS A 76 -9.56 43.53 -31.36
N PRO A 77 -10.04 44.54 -30.62
CA PRO A 77 -10.96 44.31 -29.50
C PRO A 77 -12.24 43.62 -29.98
N THR A 78 -12.81 42.82 -29.09
CA THR A 78 -14.04 42.06 -29.30
C THR A 78 -15.21 42.67 -28.53
N ASP A 79 -15.21 44.00 -28.38
CA ASP A 79 -16.27 44.75 -27.71
C ASP A 79 -17.53 44.87 -28.57
N LEU A 80 -18.64 45.30 -27.96
CA LEU A 80 -19.94 45.45 -28.61
C LEU A 80 -19.90 46.30 -29.91
N LEU A 81 -19.13 47.39 -29.97
CA LEU A 81 -19.07 48.25 -31.15
C LEU A 81 -18.25 47.59 -32.27
N THR A 82 -17.06 47.07 -31.96
CA THR A 82 -16.19 46.43 -32.97
C THR A 82 -16.82 45.17 -33.54
N VAL A 83 -17.46 44.35 -32.70
CA VAL A 83 -18.20 43.14 -33.14
C VAL A 83 -19.43 43.53 -33.97
N THR A 84 -20.19 44.57 -33.58
CA THR A 84 -21.32 45.06 -34.38
C THR A 84 -20.88 45.59 -35.74
N SER A 85 -19.77 46.35 -35.83
CA SER A 85 -19.22 46.79 -37.11
C SER A 85 -18.86 45.59 -37.97
N TRP A 86 -18.03 44.68 -37.46
CA TRP A 86 -17.57 43.51 -38.23
C TRP A 86 -18.73 42.67 -38.77
N LEU A 87 -19.78 42.45 -37.97
CA LEU A 87 -20.98 41.74 -38.40
C LEU A 87 -21.81 42.52 -39.43
N THR A 88 -21.76 43.85 -39.44
CA THR A 88 -22.35 44.70 -40.49
C THR A 88 -21.53 44.60 -41.77
N ASP A 89 -20.20 44.73 -41.66
CA ASP A 89 -19.23 44.75 -42.77
C ASP A 89 -19.16 43.42 -43.56
N HIS A 90 -19.82 42.36 -43.08
CA HIS A 90 -19.89 41.03 -43.69
C HIS A 90 -21.35 40.53 -43.88
N ASP A 91 -22.35 41.41 -43.78
CA ASP A 91 -23.80 41.13 -43.94
C ASP A 91 -24.40 40.08 -42.97
N ILE A 92 -23.68 39.66 -41.93
CA ILE A 92 -24.12 38.66 -40.94
C ILE A 92 -25.07 39.28 -39.89
N LEU A 93 -25.01 40.60 -39.64
CA LEU A 93 -25.76 41.26 -38.57
C LEU A 93 -27.28 41.03 -38.67
N ALA A 94 -27.85 40.99 -39.88
CA ALA A 94 -29.26 40.68 -40.08
C ALA A 94 -29.60 39.24 -39.67
N ARG A 95 -28.74 38.27 -40.05
CA ARG A 95 -28.92 36.84 -39.78
C ARG A 95 -28.96 36.51 -38.28
N ILE A 96 -28.22 37.25 -37.46
CA ILE A 96 -28.18 37.02 -36.00
C ILE A 96 -29.31 37.71 -35.21
N GLY A 97 -30.25 38.40 -35.89
CA GLY A 97 -31.33 39.16 -35.23
C GLY A 97 -31.00 40.63 -34.95
N GLY A 98 -30.02 41.20 -35.65
CA GLY A 98 -29.68 42.62 -35.60
C GLY A 98 -29.00 43.07 -34.29
N ARG A 99 -28.82 44.39 -34.17
CA ARG A 99 -28.18 45.03 -33.00
C ARG A 99 -28.89 44.68 -31.68
N ASN A 100 -30.21 44.49 -31.73
CA ASN A 100 -31.03 44.17 -30.57
C ASN A 100 -30.61 42.84 -29.92
N LYS A 101 -30.31 41.79 -30.69
CA LYS A 101 -29.86 40.51 -30.11
C LYS A 101 -28.50 40.64 -29.42
N LEU A 102 -27.57 41.42 -29.97
CA LEU A 102 -26.28 41.72 -29.31
C LEU A 102 -26.48 42.48 -28.00
N ALA A 103 -27.36 43.50 -28.01
CA ALA A 103 -27.71 44.26 -26.80
C ALA A 103 -28.35 43.36 -25.71
N THR A 104 -29.31 42.50 -26.07
CA THR A 104 -29.93 41.54 -25.14
C THR A 104 -28.93 40.55 -24.54
N VAL A 105 -27.93 40.12 -25.30
CA VAL A 105 -26.87 39.20 -24.83
C VAL A 105 -25.93 39.90 -23.84
N VAL A 106 -25.63 41.19 -24.04
CA VAL A 106 -24.87 42.01 -23.08
C VAL A 106 -25.68 42.27 -21.82
N ASP A 107 -26.93 42.71 -21.95
CA ASP A 107 -27.84 43.05 -20.84
C ASP A 107 -28.12 41.87 -19.90
N ARG A 108 -28.19 40.64 -20.44
CA ARG A 108 -28.32 39.40 -19.66
C ARG A 108 -27.05 38.96 -18.94
N THR A 109 -25.90 39.57 -19.21
CA THR A 109 -24.62 39.10 -18.67
C THR A 109 -24.19 39.90 -17.43
N VAL A 110 -24.25 39.23 -16.28
CA VAL A 110 -23.90 39.83 -14.98
C VAL A 110 -22.39 40.01 -14.78
N SER A 111 -21.54 39.11 -15.30
CA SER A 111 -20.08 39.21 -15.14
C SER A 111 -19.28 38.27 -16.06
N ALA A 112 -18.11 38.72 -16.51
CA ALA A 112 -17.12 37.91 -17.23
C ALA A 112 -16.16 37.10 -16.32
N VAL A 113 -16.26 37.22 -14.98
CA VAL A 113 -15.31 36.63 -14.04
C VAL A 113 -15.26 35.09 -14.09
N ASN A 114 -16.40 34.43 -14.31
CA ASN A 114 -16.50 32.95 -14.35
C ASN A 114 -16.62 32.40 -15.79
N ILE A 115 -16.08 33.09 -16.79
CA ILE A 115 -16.25 32.72 -18.21
C ILE A 115 -15.69 31.32 -18.55
N GLU A 116 -14.62 30.90 -17.87
CA GLU A 116 -14.00 29.59 -18.04
C GLU A 116 -14.93 28.45 -17.59
N GLY A 117 -15.51 28.55 -16.38
CA GLY A 117 -16.46 27.56 -15.87
C GLY A 117 -17.77 27.50 -16.66
N LEU A 118 -18.21 28.63 -17.25
CA LEU A 118 -19.33 28.67 -18.18
C LEU A 118 -18.97 27.98 -19.51
N ALA A 119 -17.78 28.23 -20.06
CA ALA A 119 -17.29 27.56 -21.26
C ALA A 119 -17.22 26.03 -21.06
N ASP A 120 -16.79 25.55 -19.89
CA ASP A 120 -16.80 24.12 -19.56
C ASP A 120 -18.22 23.52 -19.50
N ILE A 121 -19.27 24.29 -19.17
CA ILE A 121 -20.65 23.82 -19.28
C ILE A 121 -21.03 23.68 -20.76
N VAL A 122 -20.77 24.69 -21.59
CA VAL A 122 -21.09 24.67 -23.03
C VAL A 122 -20.33 23.56 -23.76
N ILE A 123 -19.04 23.37 -23.48
CA ILE A 123 -18.21 22.27 -24.01
C ILE A 123 -18.80 20.89 -23.64
N ARG A 124 -19.18 20.68 -22.37
CA ARG A 124 -19.79 19.40 -21.93
C ARG A 124 -21.19 19.17 -22.51
N LYS A 125 -21.98 20.22 -22.74
CA LYS A 125 -23.27 20.11 -23.46
C LYS A 125 -23.02 19.78 -24.95
N ALA A 126 -22.01 20.38 -25.58
CA ALA A 126 -21.61 20.09 -26.96
C ALA A 126 -21.19 18.62 -27.15
N ALA A 127 -20.27 18.11 -26.33
CA ALA A 127 -19.82 16.71 -26.40
C ALA A 127 -20.99 15.70 -26.26
N ARG A 128 -22.03 16.03 -25.47
CA ARG A 128 -23.26 15.22 -25.40
C ARG A 128 -24.09 15.28 -26.70
N ARG A 129 -24.12 16.42 -27.41
CA ARG A 129 -24.75 16.51 -28.74
C ARG A 129 -23.94 15.77 -29.80
N ASP A 130 -22.61 15.81 -29.75
CA ASP A 130 -21.74 15.04 -30.65
C ASP A 130 -21.94 13.52 -30.45
N LEU A 131 -22.06 13.06 -29.19
CA LEU A 131 -22.41 11.68 -28.87
C LEU A 131 -23.79 11.28 -29.41
N ILE A 132 -24.80 12.14 -29.26
CA ILE A 132 -26.15 11.91 -29.83
C ILE A 132 -26.11 11.89 -31.37
N ARG A 133 -25.30 12.75 -32.01
CA ARG A 133 -25.10 12.72 -33.46
C ARG A 133 -24.50 11.37 -33.89
N VAL A 134 -23.41 10.93 -33.26
CA VAL A 134 -22.75 9.67 -33.58
C VAL A 134 -23.64 8.46 -33.30
N ALA A 135 -24.41 8.45 -32.21
CA ALA A 135 -25.40 7.41 -31.96
C ALA A 135 -26.47 7.34 -33.07
N ASN A 136 -26.96 8.48 -33.56
CA ASN A 136 -27.88 8.55 -34.69
C ASN A 136 -27.24 8.15 -36.03
N GLU A 137 -25.94 8.40 -36.22
CA GLU A 137 -25.20 7.92 -37.40
C GLU A 137 -24.95 6.42 -37.38
N ILE A 138 -24.65 5.83 -36.22
CA ILE A 138 -24.49 4.38 -36.03
C ILE A 138 -25.84 3.68 -36.20
N ASN A 139 -26.92 4.25 -35.67
CA ASN A 139 -28.28 3.77 -35.90
C ASN A 139 -28.63 3.75 -37.40
N ARG A 140 -28.16 4.73 -38.19
CA ARG A 140 -28.32 4.71 -39.66
C ARG A 140 -27.47 3.64 -40.34
N LEU A 141 -26.22 3.44 -39.92
CA LEU A 141 -25.37 2.35 -40.43
C LEU A 141 -25.99 0.97 -40.16
N GLY A 142 -26.70 0.79 -39.03
CA GLY A 142 -27.46 -0.43 -38.73
C GLY A 142 -28.71 -0.68 -39.59
N TYR A 143 -29.09 0.27 -40.45
CA TYR A 143 -30.10 0.08 -41.51
C TYR A 143 -29.49 0.02 -42.92
N ASP A 144 -28.17 0.12 -43.04
CA ASP A 144 -27.47 0.01 -44.31
C ASP A 144 -27.33 -1.47 -44.70
N THR A 145 -27.70 -1.81 -45.93
CA THR A 145 -27.64 -3.17 -46.47
C THR A 145 -26.68 -3.29 -47.66
N GLU A 146 -25.92 -2.24 -47.99
CA GLU A 146 -24.90 -2.24 -49.05
C GLU A 146 -23.50 -2.57 -48.50
N LEU A 147 -23.30 -2.44 -47.18
CA LEU A 147 -22.06 -2.73 -46.46
C LEU A 147 -22.12 -4.09 -45.73
N ASP A 148 -20.97 -4.71 -45.52
CA ASP A 148 -20.85 -5.94 -44.72
C ASP A 148 -20.94 -5.67 -43.20
N GLU A 149 -21.36 -6.66 -42.41
CA GLU A 149 -21.46 -6.57 -40.95
C GLU A 149 -20.11 -6.23 -40.29
N SER A 150 -18.99 -6.71 -40.85
CA SER A 150 -17.64 -6.40 -40.34
C SER A 150 -17.22 -4.95 -40.62
N ASP A 151 -17.54 -4.42 -41.80
CA ASP A 151 -17.28 -3.02 -42.15
C ASP A 151 -18.16 -2.06 -41.34
N ILE A 152 -19.45 -2.37 -41.18
CA ILE A 152 -20.39 -1.61 -40.33
C ILE A 152 -19.88 -1.56 -38.88
N SER A 153 -19.41 -2.70 -38.35
CA SER A 153 -18.85 -2.80 -37.00
C SER A 153 -17.59 -1.96 -36.83
N SER A 154 -16.68 -2.01 -37.80
CA SER A 154 -15.44 -1.21 -37.82
C SER A 154 -15.74 0.31 -37.85
N LEU A 155 -16.61 0.73 -38.78
CA LEU A 155 -17.06 2.13 -38.91
C LEU A 155 -17.78 2.64 -37.65
N ALA A 156 -18.52 1.79 -36.95
CA ALA A 156 -19.15 2.14 -35.68
C ALA A 156 -18.11 2.36 -34.57
N ILE A 157 -17.09 1.49 -34.48
CA ILE A 157 -15.98 1.63 -33.51
C ILE A 157 -15.21 2.93 -33.75
N ASP A 158 -14.83 3.24 -35.00
CA ASP A 158 -14.11 4.47 -35.34
C ASP A 158 -14.92 5.73 -35.02
N LYS A 159 -16.22 5.73 -35.34
CA LYS A 159 -17.10 6.84 -34.96
C LYS A 159 -17.21 7.01 -33.45
N ILE A 160 -17.26 5.93 -32.67
CA ILE A 160 -17.24 6.00 -31.19
C ILE A 160 -15.88 6.54 -30.69
N LYS A 161 -14.75 6.02 -31.18
CA LYS A 161 -13.40 6.51 -30.84
C LYS A 161 -13.30 8.03 -31.06
N SER A 162 -13.80 8.53 -32.19
CA SER A 162 -13.77 9.96 -32.55
C SER A 162 -14.47 10.90 -31.54
N VAL A 163 -15.43 10.39 -30.74
CA VAL A 163 -16.12 11.15 -29.69
C VAL A 163 -15.50 10.89 -28.30
N VAL A 164 -15.08 9.66 -28.02
CA VAL A 164 -14.45 9.27 -26.75
C VAL A 164 -13.08 9.93 -26.54
N GLU A 165 -12.36 10.23 -27.63
CA GLU A 165 -11.03 10.87 -27.57
C GLU A 165 -11.06 12.40 -27.56
N LEU A 166 -12.24 13.02 -27.67
CA LEU A 166 -12.38 14.47 -27.51
C LEU A 166 -11.86 14.91 -26.13
N PRO A 167 -11.14 16.04 -26.04
CA PRO A 167 -10.50 16.45 -24.79
C PRO A 167 -11.52 16.87 -23.73
N LEU A 168 -11.89 15.92 -22.87
CA LEU A 168 -12.77 16.11 -21.71
C LEU A 168 -12.18 17.00 -20.59
N GLY A 169 -10.91 17.41 -20.70
CA GLY A 169 -10.16 18.10 -19.65
C GLY A 169 -10.27 19.63 -19.64
N ALA A 170 -10.07 20.21 -18.45
CA ALA A 170 -9.85 21.63 -18.18
C ALA A 170 -8.72 22.25 -19.05
N THR A 171 -7.68 21.45 -19.31
CA THR A 171 -6.36 21.89 -19.78
C THR A 171 -5.66 20.80 -20.62
N LYS A 172 -4.53 21.13 -21.26
CA LYS A 172 -3.65 20.13 -21.89
C LYS A 172 -3.17 19.08 -20.87
N ASP A 173 -2.81 19.52 -19.67
CA ASP A 173 -2.31 18.67 -18.59
C ASP A 173 -3.40 17.72 -18.08
N GLU A 174 -4.65 18.17 -17.97
CA GLU A 174 -5.77 17.27 -17.63
C GLU A 174 -6.10 16.27 -18.74
N HIS A 175 -5.94 16.63 -20.02
CA HIS A 175 -6.09 15.66 -21.10
C HIS A 175 -4.96 14.60 -21.05
N GLN A 176 -3.72 15.01 -20.75
CA GLN A 176 -2.62 14.06 -20.55
C GLN A 176 -2.83 13.17 -19.31
N ARG A 177 -3.33 13.73 -18.19
CA ARG A 177 -3.74 12.94 -17.01
C ARG A 177 -4.86 11.96 -17.34
N TRP A 178 -5.87 12.38 -18.11
CA TRP A 178 -6.94 11.48 -18.54
C TRP A 178 -6.41 10.33 -19.42
N LYS A 179 -5.48 10.61 -20.35
CA LYS A 179 -4.81 9.56 -21.14
C LYS A 179 -3.99 8.61 -20.26
N HIS A 180 -3.17 9.15 -19.35
CA HIS A 180 -2.41 8.39 -18.35
C HIS A 180 -3.32 7.47 -17.53
N ASP A 181 -4.37 8.02 -16.93
CA ASP A 181 -5.28 7.29 -16.05
C ASP A 181 -6.11 6.25 -16.81
N ARG A 182 -6.42 6.51 -18.09
CA ARG A 182 -7.07 5.54 -18.98
C ARG A 182 -6.14 4.36 -19.28
N LEU A 183 -4.95 4.64 -19.81
CA LEU A 183 -3.96 3.62 -20.16
C LEU A 183 -3.56 2.80 -18.93
N LEU A 184 -3.38 3.44 -17.78
CA LEU A 184 -3.06 2.77 -16.52
C LEU A 184 -4.19 1.85 -16.04
N ARG A 185 -5.47 2.26 -16.16
CA ARG A 185 -6.60 1.38 -15.85
C ARG A 185 -6.67 0.19 -16.80
N GLU A 186 -6.48 0.40 -18.09
CA GLU A 186 -6.51 -0.65 -19.12
C GLU A 186 -5.38 -1.67 -18.89
N LEU A 187 -4.15 -1.22 -18.66
CA LEU A 187 -3.00 -2.06 -18.28
C LEU A 187 -3.21 -2.81 -16.96
N THR A 188 -3.64 -2.10 -15.90
CA THR A 188 -3.88 -2.73 -14.59
C THR A 188 -4.93 -3.82 -14.72
N ASN A 189 -6.02 -3.57 -15.45
CA ASN A 189 -7.05 -4.56 -15.71
C ASN A 189 -6.51 -5.80 -16.45
N ILE A 190 -5.62 -5.64 -17.43
CA ILE A 190 -4.95 -6.77 -18.11
C ILE A 190 -4.10 -7.58 -17.12
N TYR A 191 -3.24 -6.92 -16.33
CA TYR A 191 -2.36 -7.61 -15.37
C TYR A 191 -3.12 -8.26 -14.20
N THR A 192 -4.28 -7.73 -13.77
CA THR A 192 -5.05 -8.29 -12.64
C THR A 192 -6.11 -9.31 -13.06
N THR A 193 -6.71 -9.20 -14.24
CA THR A 193 -7.79 -10.13 -14.68
C THR A 193 -7.29 -11.26 -15.58
N CYS A 194 -6.18 -11.05 -16.31
CA CYS A 194 -5.68 -12.05 -17.24
C CYS A 194 -4.69 -13.00 -16.56
N VAL A 195 -5.20 -14.13 -16.05
CA VAL A 195 -4.41 -15.19 -15.40
C VAL A 195 -3.43 -15.84 -16.39
N GLU A 196 -3.88 -16.11 -17.62
CA GLU A 196 -3.11 -16.78 -18.65
C GLU A 196 -2.05 -15.86 -19.30
N PRO A 197 -0.74 -16.20 -19.27
CA PRO A 197 0.32 -15.33 -19.81
C PRO A 197 0.23 -15.09 -21.33
N SER A 198 -0.13 -16.10 -22.11
CA SER A 198 -0.30 -16.01 -23.57
C SER A 198 -1.39 -15.01 -23.98
N LEU A 199 -2.57 -15.12 -23.36
CA LEU A 199 -3.66 -14.16 -23.56
C LEU A 199 -3.31 -12.76 -23.03
N ARG A 200 -2.50 -12.67 -21.96
CA ARG A 200 -1.99 -11.39 -21.44
C ARG A 200 -1.06 -10.71 -22.43
N PHE A 201 -0.12 -11.45 -23.03
CA PHE A 201 0.78 -10.96 -24.08
C PHE A 201 0.03 -10.46 -25.31
N LEU A 202 -0.98 -11.21 -25.78
CA LEU A 202 -1.82 -10.78 -26.90
C LEU A 202 -2.54 -9.46 -26.58
N LYS A 203 -3.24 -9.39 -25.44
CA LYS A 203 -3.95 -8.16 -25.02
C LYS A 203 -3.04 -6.94 -24.80
N LEU A 204 -1.80 -7.16 -24.36
CA LEU A 204 -0.80 -6.09 -24.26
C LEU A 204 -0.37 -5.61 -25.65
N LYS A 205 -0.23 -6.51 -26.63
CA LYS A 205 0.06 -6.14 -28.02
C LYS A 205 -1.10 -5.37 -28.62
N ASP A 206 -2.33 -5.88 -28.49
CA ASP A 206 -3.54 -5.23 -29.00
C ASP A 206 -3.65 -3.80 -28.45
N LEU A 207 -3.43 -3.60 -27.14
CA LEU A 207 -3.41 -2.30 -26.48
C LEU A 207 -2.25 -1.39 -26.96
N ALA A 208 -1.09 -1.96 -27.31
CA ALA A 208 0.04 -1.22 -27.84
C ALA A 208 -0.27 -0.66 -29.23
N ASP A 209 -0.86 -1.50 -30.09
CA ASP A 209 -1.30 -1.13 -31.44
C ASP A 209 -2.43 -0.08 -31.37
N ASP A 210 -3.42 -0.25 -30.47
CA ASP A 210 -4.58 0.65 -30.27
C ASP A 210 -4.19 2.06 -29.79
N HIS A 211 -3.15 2.18 -28.94
CA HIS A 211 -2.62 3.47 -28.45
C HIS A 211 -1.41 3.99 -29.28
N HIS A 212 -1.01 3.27 -30.33
CA HIS A 212 0.16 3.56 -31.18
C HIS A 212 1.48 3.72 -30.40
N VAL A 213 1.72 2.82 -29.45
CA VAL A 213 2.93 2.75 -28.62
C VAL A 213 3.61 1.38 -28.75
N SER A 214 4.84 1.22 -28.24
CA SER A 214 5.50 -0.08 -28.23
C SER A 214 5.14 -0.92 -26.99
N MET A 215 5.18 -2.25 -27.11
CA MET A 215 5.07 -3.18 -25.97
C MET A 215 6.01 -2.80 -24.82
N ASN A 216 7.28 -2.53 -25.12
CA ASN A 216 8.28 -2.08 -24.14
C ASN A 216 7.90 -0.74 -23.47
N PHE A 217 7.23 0.18 -24.18
CA PHE A 217 6.69 1.39 -23.55
C PHE A 217 5.57 1.04 -22.56
N LEU A 218 4.64 0.14 -22.88
CA LEU A 218 3.58 -0.28 -21.97
C LEU A 218 4.14 -0.95 -20.70
N GLU A 219 5.10 -1.86 -20.84
CA GLU A 219 5.75 -2.52 -19.71
C GLU A 219 6.49 -1.51 -18.82
N MET A 220 7.27 -0.60 -19.42
CA MET A 220 7.99 0.45 -18.69
C MET A 220 7.05 1.50 -18.07
N PHE A 221 5.90 1.78 -18.70
CA PHE A 221 4.85 2.65 -18.16
C PHE A 221 4.18 2.01 -16.95
N TYR A 222 3.80 0.72 -17.05
CA TYR A 222 3.23 -0.02 -15.92
C TYR A 222 4.24 -0.12 -14.76
N LEU A 223 5.50 -0.47 -15.03
CA LEU A 223 6.58 -0.45 -14.04
C LEU A 223 6.71 0.90 -13.34
N LYS A 224 6.75 2.01 -14.10
CA LYS A 224 6.82 3.37 -13.53
C LYS A 224 5.58 3.70 -12.68
N SER A 225 4.40 3.25 -13.07
CA SER A 225 3.18 3.44 -12.28
C SER A 225 3.24 2.73 -10.92
N LEU A 226 3.88 1.56 -10.84
CA LEU A 226 4.13 0.86 -9.57
C LEU A 226 5.13 1.64 -8.70
N THR A 227 6.18 2.25 -9.29
CA THR A 227 7.13 3.08 -8.52
C THR A 227 6.50 4.34 -7.91
N ALA A 228 5.39 4.84 -8.46
CA ALA A 228 4.64 5.94 -7.88
C ALA A 228 3.91 5.56 -6.56
N GLN A 229 3.83 4.27 -6.22
CA GLN A 229 3.30 3.78 -4.95
C GLN A 229 4.33 3.90 -3.81
N CYS A 230 5.02 5.04 -3.69
CA CYS A 230 5.80 5.35 -2.50
C CYS A 230 4.88 5.24 -1.26
N SER A 231 5.35 4.51 -0.25
CA SER A 231 4.61 4.41 1.02
C SER A 231 4.36 5.80 1.61
N LYS A 232 3.19 5.97 2.24
CA LYS A 232 2.85 7.19 3.00
C LYS A 232 4.05 7.57 3.87
N LEU A 233 4.53 8.81 3.76
CA LEU A 233 5.58 9.31 4.64
C LEU A 233 5.12 9.22 6.10
N LEU A 234 5.75 8.30 6.84
CA LEU A 234 5.46 8.05 8.24
C LEU A 234 6.19 9.07 9.12
N THR A 235 5.52 9.58 10.14
CA THR A 235 6.17 10.20 11.28
C THR A 235 6.91 9.15 12.11
N TYR A 236 7.84 9.58 12.98
CA TYR A 236 8.58 8.67 13.86
C TYR A 236 7.66 7.87 14.79
N ASP A 237 6.58 8.51 15.28
CA ASP A 237 5.62 7.85 16.17
C ASP A 237 4.75 6.84 15.43
N GLU A 238 4.26 7.14 14.22
CA GLU A 238 3.56 6.17 13.37
C GLU A 238 4.46 4.99 12.97
N LEU A 239 5.74 5.23 12.66
CA LEU A 239 6.71 4.17 12.39
C LEU A 239 6.91 3.26 13.61
N LYS A 240 6.96 3.85 14.80
CA LYS A 240 7.13 3.13 16.07
C LYS A 240 5.88 2.35 16.47
N GLU A 241 4.69 2.89 16.21
CA GLU A 241 3.39 2.22 16.39
C GLU A 241 3.25 1.03 15.43
N LEU A 242 3.55 1.23 14.14
CA LEU A 242 3.54 0.17 13.12
C LEU A 242 4.61 -0.91 13.33
N ALA A 243 5.74 -0.57 13.96
CA ALA A 243 6.76 -1.54 14.34
C ALA A 243 6.36 -2.36 15.58
N GLY A 244 5.60 -1.78 16.52
CA GLY A 244 5.14 -2.38 17.78
C GLY A 244 6.25 -2.66 18.80
N SER A 245 7.33 -3.32 18.38
CA SER A 245 8.48 -3.73 19.19
C SER A 245 9.79 -3.45 18.46
N THR A 246 10.90 -3.34 19.21
CA THR A 246 12.27 -3.34 18.64
C THR A 246 12.94 -4.72 18.67
N VAL A 247 12.20 -5.76 19.06
CA VAL A 247 12.61 -7.17 19.01
C VAL A 247 12.06 -7.76 17.72
N ARG A 248 12.90 -8.45 16.93
CA ARG A 248 12.47 -9.11 15.69
C ARG A 248 11.68 -10.37 16.05
N GLU A 249 10.56 -10.60 15.38
CA GLU A 249 9.81 -11.85 15.50
C GLU A 249 10.43 -12.96 14.64
N TRP A 250 10.33 -14.20 15.13
CA TRP A 250 10.85 -15.41 14.52
C TRP A 250 9.75 -16.46 14.35
N LEU A 251 9.99 -17.44 13.48
CA LEU A 251 9.23 -18.69 13.40
C LEU A 251 9.97 -19.76 14.21
N LEU A 252 11.25 -19.99 13.86
CA LEU A 252 12.24 -20.67 14.70
C LEU A 252 13.19 -19.61 15.28
N ASN A 253 13.23 -19.46 16.60
CA ASN A 253 14.08 -18.48 17.28
C ASN A 253 15.55 -18.62 16.86
N GLY A 254 16.25 -17.51 16.62
CA GLY A 254 17.64 -17.48 16.17
C GLY A 254 17.92 -17.97 14.73
N LEU A 255 16.99 -18.68 14.09
CA LEU A 255 17.17 -19.28 12.77
C LEU A 255 16.26 -18.66 11.70
N VAL A 256 14.93 -18.84 11.77
CA VAL A 256 13.97 -18.39 10.75
C VAL A 256 13.23 -17.13 11.23
N PRO A 257 13.49 -15.91 10.70
CA PRO A 257 12.71 -14.73 11.05
C PRO A 257 11.30 -14.75 10.44
N LYS A 258 10.35 -13.98 10.99
CA LYS A 258 9.06 -13.69 10.33
C LYS A 258 9.17 -12.62 9.25
N SER A 259 8.17 -12.60 8.35
CA SER A 259 7.94 -11.57 7.32
C SER A 259 9.17 -11.24 6.47
N THR A 260 9.98 -12.25 6.12
CA THR A 260 11.30 -12.07 5.48
C THR A 260 11.46 -12.93 4.23
N THR A 261 12.44 -12.58 3.39
CA THR A 261 12.90 -13.43 2.29
C THR A 261 14.26 -14.06 2.62
N ILE A 262 14.35 -15.37 2.45
CA ILE A 262 15.52 -16.22 2.71
C ILE A 262 15.88 -16.94 1.41
N LEU A 263 17.16 -16.90 1.00
CA LEU A 263 17.68 -17.72 -0.08
C LEU A 263 18.45 -18.91 0.50
N LEU A 264 18.01 -20.14 0.23
CA LEU A 264 18.73 -21.37 0.56
C LEU A 264 19.45 -21.88 -0.69
N ALA A 265 20.78 -21.79 -0.71
CA ALA A 265 21.60 -22.22 -1.84
C ALA A 265 22.44 -23.47 -1.50
N SER A 266 22.45 -24.46 -2.39
CA SER A 266 23.32 -25.65 -2.26
C SER A 266 23.75 -26.23 -3.60
N ASP A 267 24.81 -27.04 -3.59
CA ASP A 267 25.08 -27.98 -4.68
C ASP A 267 23.97 -29.03 -4.81
N GLY A 268 23.94 -29.72 -5.95
CA GLY A 268 23.04 -30.85 -6.16
C GLY A 268 23.32 -32.00 -5.18
N GLY A 269 22.26 -32.67 -4.70
CA GLY A 269 22.39 -33.83 -3.81
C GLY A 269 22.90 -33.54 -2.39
N VAL A 270 22.95 -32.27 -1.96
CA VAL A 270 23.34 -31.91 -0.57
C VAL A 270 22.18 -32.09 0.42
N GLY A 271 20.94 -31.85 -0.02
CA GLY A 271 19.71 -32.05 0.78
C GLY A 271 18.75 -30.86 0.88
N LYS A 272 18.89 -29.82 0.03
CA LYS A 272 18.12 -28.55 0.07
C LYS A 272 16.63 -28.72 0.37
N THR A 273 15.97 -29.59 -0.38
CA THR A 273 14.53 -29.86 -0.33
C THR A 273 14.12 -30.60 0.94
N LYS A 274 14.94 -31.54 1.42
CA LYS A 274 14.63 -32.31 2.64
C LYS A 274 14.89 -31.50 3.91
N LEU A 275 15.87 -30.58 3.90
CA LEU A 275 16.02 -29.57 4.96
C LEU A 275 14.81 -28.63 5.03
N ALA A 276 14.29 -28.19 3.89
CA ALA A 276 13.09 -27.38 3.81
C ALA A 276 11.85 -28.12 4.40
N TYR A 277 11.61 -29.36 3.97
CA TYR A 277 10.55 -30.20 4.54
C TYR A 277 10.75 -30.46 6.06
N GLY A 278 11.99 -30.66 6.52
CA GLY A 278 12.32 -30.82 7.93
C GLY A 278 11.99 -29.58 8.78
N ILE A 279 12.40 -28.39 8.33
CA ILE A 279 12.03 -27.10 8.96
C ILE A 279 10.51 -26.94 8.99
N GLY A 280 9.83 -27.32 7.91
CA GLY A 280 8.38 -27.29 7.85
C GLY A 280 7.70 -28.21 8.86
N LYS A 281 8.19 -29.45 9.02
CA LYS A 281 7.67 -30.41 10.00
C LYS A 281 7.76 -29.85 11.43
N ILE A 282 8.93 -29.30 11.79
CA ILE A 282 9.19 -28.77 13.14
C ILE A 282 8.23 -27.61 13.48
N LEU A 283 7.96 -26.72 12.51
CA LEU A 283 7.00 -25.60 12.67
C LEU A 283 5.52 -26.03 12.69
N ILE A 284 5.17 -27.18 12.09
CA ILE A 284 3.81 -27.74 12.20
C ILE A 284 3.64 -28.51 13.52
N GLN A 285 4.71 -29.12 14.05
CA GLN A 285 4.67 -29.88 15.30
C GLN A 285 4.91 -29.03 16.56
N GLY A 286 5.47 -27.81 16.41
CA GLY A 286 5.82 -26.94 17.54
C GLY A 286 7.11 -27.38 18.26
N CYS A 287 7.95 -28.16 17.59
CA CYS A 287 9.17 -28.74 18.17
C CYS A 287 10.37 -27.77 18.13
N GLU A 288 11.50 -28.18 18.70
CA GLU A 288 12.78 -27.49 18.57
C GLU A 288 13.69 -28.15 17.51
N PHE A 289 14.58 -27.36 16.93
CA PHE A 289 15.62 -27.79 16.00
C PHE A 289 16.99 -27.57 16.65
N GLY A 290 17.44 -28.52 17.45
CA GLY A 290 18.59 -28.32 18.33
C GLY A 290 18.32 -27.17 19.31
N VAL A 291 19.15 -26.13 19.26
CA VAL A 291 18.99 -24.93 20.13
C VAL A 291 17.88 -23.96 19.67
N PHE A 292 17.25 -24.19 18.52
CA PHE A 292 16.26 -23.26 17.93
C PHE A 292 14.83 -23.71 18.21
N GLN A 293 14.15 -23.03 19.15
CA GLN A 293 12.77 -23.36 19.52
C GLN A 293 11.76 -22.73 18.55
N SER A 294 10.73 -23.49 18.18
CA SER A 294 9.55 -22.97 17.48
C SER A 294 8.77 -21.99 18.37
N THR A 295 8.21 -20.97 17.75
CA THR A 295 7.31 -19.99 18.40
C THR A 295 5.86 -20.36 18.12
N GLY A 296 4.99 -20.23 19.14
CA GLY A 296 3.55 -20.45 19.07
C GLY A 296 3.08 -21.80 18.50
N GLU A 297 1.79 -21.84 18.14
CA GLU A 297 1.09 -23.06 17.71
C GLU A 297 1.32 -23.42 16.22
N LYS A 298 0.77 -24.58 15.81
CA LYS A 298 0.94 -25.24 14.51
C LYS A 298 0.84 -24.27 13.32
N ARG A 299 1.95 -24.11 12.59
CA ARG A 299 2.08 -23.12 11.49
C ARG A 299 1.52 -23.63 10.16
N ARG A 300 0.84 -22.77 9.39
CA ARG A 300 0.41 -23.07 8.00
C ARG A 300 1.55 -22.86 7.02
N ILE A 301 1.81 -23.86 6.17
CA ILE A 301 2.95 -23.92 5.25
C ILE A 301 2.48 -24.22 3.83
N LEU A 302 2.98 -23.45 2.86
CA LEU A 302 2.70 -23.60 1.44
C LEU A 302 3.99 -23.93 0.66
N TYR A 303 3.97 -25.01 -0.10
CA TYR A 303 5.07 -25.44 -0.96
C TYR A 303 4.75 -25.17 -2.43
N TYR A 304 5.59 -24.40 -3.10
CA TYR A 304 5.69 -24.42 -4.56
C TYR A 304 6.82 -25.37 -4.93
N GLN A 305 6.48 -26.49 -5.57
CA GLN A 305 7.43 -27.53 -5.96
C GLN A 305 7.45 -27.68 -7.49
N GLY A 306 8.64 -27.82 -8.06
CA GLY A 306 8.86 -28.07 -9.49
C GLY A 306 10.13 -28.85 -9.81
N ASP A 307 10.99 -29.10 -8.82
CA ASP A 307 12.18 -29.95 -8.93
C ASP A 307 11.88 -31.43 -8.63
N GLU A 308 10.92 -31.73 -7.75
CA GLU A 308 10.44 -33.10 -7.41
C GLU A 308 9.03 -33.36 -7.97
N SER A 309 8.68 -34.63 -8.25
CA SER A 309 7.30 -34.99 -8.66
C SER A 309 6.32 -35.10 -7.49
N GLU A 310 5.04 -35.18 -7.80
CA GLU A 310 3.95 -35.36 -6.83
C GLU A 310 4.16 -36.61 -5.95
N GLY A 311 4.61 -37.72 -6.55
CA GLY A 311 4.90 -38.96 -5.83
C GLY A 311 6.18 -38.89 -4.99
N ASP A 312 7.26 -38.33 -5.54
CA ASP A 312 8.54 -38.18 -4.81
C ASP A 312 8.38 -37.28 -3.58
N MET A 313 7.59 -36.21 -3.72
CA MET A 313 7.29 -35.30 -2.62
C MET A 313 6.42 -35.97 -1.55
N LEU A 314 5.36 -36.69 -1.95
CA LEU A 314 4.51 -37.40 -0.99
C LEU A 314 5.32 -38.45 -0.19
N GLN A 315 6.05 -39.31 -0.90
CA GLN A 315 6.91 -40.32 -0.27
C GLN A 315 7.95 -39.68 0.68
N ALA A 316 8.51 -38.52 0.32
CA ALA A 316 9.47 -37.83 1.18
C ALA A 316 8.83 -37.23 2.44
N LEU A 317 7.58 -36.73 2.37
CA LEU A 317 6.85 -36.23 3.54
C LEU A 317 6.45 -37.39 4.48
N GLU A 318 6.00 -38.51 3.92
CA GLU A 318 5.73 -39.75 4.67
C GLU A 318 6.99 -40.30 5.34
N THR A 319 8.12 -40.37 4.61
CA THR A 319 9.42 -40.83 5.15
C THR A 319 9.93 -39.91 6.26
N LEU A 320 9.74 -38.59 6.11
CA LEU A 320 10.01 -37.61 7.17
C LEU A 320 9.05 -37.73 8.37
N GLY A 321 8.01 -38.55 8.32
CA GLY A 321 7.04 -38.71 9.41
C GLY A 321 6.12 -37.50 9.60
N TYR A 322 5.62 -36.92 8.50
CA TYR A 322 4.40 -36.10 8.54
C TYR A 322 3.18 -36.99 8.80
N SER A 323 2.17 -36.49 9.51
CA SER A 323 0.87 -37.17 9.63
C SER A 323 -0.13 -36.66 8.58
N GLU A 324 -1.06 -37.52 8.13
CA GLU A 324 -2.16 -37.11 7.23
C GLU A 324 -2.98 -35.96 7.82
N ASP A 325 -3.16 -35.97 9.14
CA ASP A 325 -3.93 -35.01 9.91
C ASP A 325 -3.21 -33.64 10.01
N ASP A 326 -1.86 -33.64 10.01
CA ASP A 326 -1.04 -32.43 9.87
C ASP A 326 -1.04 -31.90 8.42
N ILE A 327 -0.88 -32.79 7.42
CA ILE A 327 -0.85 -32.41 6.00
C ILE A 327 -2.18 -31.76 5.60
N SER A 328 -3.31 -32.42 5.87
CA SER A 328 -4.64 -31.97 5.46
C SER A 328 -5.02 -30.60 6.04
N LYS A 329 -4.55 -30.27 7.24
CA LYS A 329 -4.89 -29.02 7.96
C LYS A 329 -3.88 -27.90 7.72
N TYR A 330 -2.57 -28.21 7.73
CA TYR A 330 -1.50 -27.19 7.79
C TYR A 330 -0.62 -27.11 6.54
N VAL A 331 -0.68 -28.08 5.61
CA VAL A 331 0.16 -28.09 4.40
C VAL A 331 -0.67 -27.85 3.14
N ARG A 332 -0.21 -26.97 2.26
CA ARG A 332 -0.68 -26.90 0.86
C ARG A 332 0.50 -26.99 -0.08
N VAL A 333 0.26 -27.54 -1.28
CA VAL A 333 1.28 -27.75 -2.31
C VAL A 333 0.72 -27.29 -3.65
N ARG A 334 1.53 -26.62 -4.47
CA ARG A 334 1.22 -26.28 -5.86
C ARG A 334 2.41 -26.63 -6.75
N PHE A 335 2.15 -27.41 -7.80
CA PHE A 335 3.13 -27.76 -8.83
C PHE A 335 3.02 -26.83 -10.05
N GLY A 336 4.11 -26.72 -10.81
CA GLY A 336 4.12 -26.06 -12.13
C GLY A 336 3.89 -24.53 -12.12
N TRP A 337 4.04 -23.85 -10.98
CA TRP A 337 3.92 -22.40 -10.91
C TRP A 337 5.09 -21.68 -11.60
N SER A 338 4.78 -20.56 -12.25
CA SER A 338 5.76 -19.64 -12.86
C SER A 338 5.71 -18.30 -12.15
N ALA A 339 6.88 -17.69 -11.94
CA ALA A 339 7.03 -16.35 -11.37
C ALA A 339 6.37 -15.25 -12.24
N GLU A 340 6.07 -15.52 -13.51
CA GLU A 340 5.29 -14.63 -14.38
C GLU A 340 3.77 -14.62 -14.05
N ASN A 341 3.35 -15.53 -13.17
CA ASN A 341 2.01 -15.64 -12.62
C ASN A 341 1.99 -15.34 -11.10
N MET A 342 2.55 -14.19 -10.73
CA MET A 342 2.39 -13.59 -9.39
C MET A 342 0.92 -13.48 -8.91
N PRO A 343 -0.10 -13.24 -9.77
CA PRO A 343 -1.50 -13.21 -9.32
C PRO A 343 -1.95 -14.50 -8.61
N THR A 344 -1.49 -15.67 -9.06
CA THR A 344 -1.82 -16.96 -8.38
C THR A 344 -1.16 -17.06 -7.01
N LEU A 345 0.08 -16.57 -6.86
CA LEU A 345 0.74 -16.48 -5.54
C LEU A 345 -0.01 -15.52 -4.61
N ILE A 346 -0.44 -14.35 -5.12
CA ILE A 346 -1.23 -13.38 -4.35
C ILE A 346 -2.59 -13.98 -3.91
N GLN A 347 -3.23 -14.79 -4.76
CA GLN A 347 -4.43 -15.53 -4.40
C GLN A 347 -4.17 -16.56 -3.29
N ASP A 348 -3.16 -17.43 -3.45
CA ASP A 348 -2.80 -18.46 -2.46
C ASP A 348 -2.46 -17.84 -1.09
N LEU A 349 -1.71 -16.74 -1.07
CA LEU A 349 -1.41 -15.96 0.14
C LEU A 349 -2.66 -15.37 0.81
N THR A 350 -3.65 -14.95 0.02
CA THR A 350 -4.89 -14.33 0.51
C THR A 350 -5.87 -15.36 1.08
N GLU A 351 -6.00 -16.51 0.40
CA GLU A 351 -6.93 -17.58 0.78
C GLU A 351 -6.37 -18.45 1.91
N PHE A 352 -5.17 -19.00 1.75
CA PHE A 352 -4.59 -19.95 2.71
C PHE A 352 -3.81 -19.27 3.85
N LYS A 353 -3.34 -18.02 3.65
CA LYS A 353 -2.61 -17.23 4.66
C LYS A 353 -1.48 -18.02 5.34
N PRO A 354 -0.49 -18.55 4.59
CA PRO A 354 0.64 -19.28 5.14
C PRO A 354 1.58 -18.34 5.90
N GLU A 355 2.18 -18.83 6.99
CA GLU A 355 3.25 -18.11 7.68
C GLU A 355 4.63 -18.41 7.06
N LEU A 356 4.77 -19.56 6.40
CA LEU A 356 5.97 -19.96 5.67
C LEU A 356 5.62 -20.46 4.26
N VAL A 357 6.31 -19.93 3.26
CA VAL A 357 6.23 -20.36 1.86
C VAL A 357 7.60 -20.88 1.43
N PHE A 358 7.64 -22.09 0.87
CA PHE A 358 8.82 -22.64 0.21
C PHE A 358 8.66 -22.57 -1.30
N ILE A 359 9.74 -22.24 -2.03
CA ILE A 359 9.78 -22.26 -3.49
C ILE A 359 10.99 -23.08 -3.92
N ASP A 360 10.74 -24.32 -4.36
CA ASP A 360 11.76 -25.27 -4.80
C ASP A 360 11.58 -25.59 -6.30
N SER A 361 12.40 -25.09 -7.22
CA SER A 361 13.46 -24.07 -7.08
C SER A 361 13.14 -22.78 -7.84
N LEU A 362 13.89 -21.72 -7.53
CA LEU A 362 13.88 -20.45 -8.28
C LEU A 362 14.13 -20.68 -9.78
N SER A 363 15.02 -21.60 -10.15
CA SER A 363 15.33 -21.89 -11.56
C SER A 363 14.13 -22.51 -12.29
N THR A 364 13.33 -23.32 -11.59
CA THR A 364 12.09 -23.89 -12.13
C THR A 364 10.94 -22.86 -12.15
N ALA A 365 10.80 -22.03 -11.10
CA ALA A 365 9.81 -20.96 -11.06
C ALA A 365 10.05 -19.87 -12.14
N ASN A 366 11.32 -19.59 -12.47
CA ASN A 366 11.69 -18.67 -13.55
C ASN A 366 11.88 -19.36 -14.92
N ARG A 367 11.44 -20.61 -15.11
CA ARG A 367 11.69 -21.42 -16.33
C ARG A 367 11.25 -20.77 -17.64
N PHE A 368 10.25 -19.89 -17.59
CA PHE A 368 9.70 -19.18 -18.77
C PHE A 368 10.24 -17.76 -18.92
N SER A 369 11.07 -17.28 -17.99
CA SER A 369 11.55 -15.90 -17.98
C SER A 369 12.37 -15.57 -19.21
N VAL A 370 12.10 -14.40 -19.79
CA VAL A 370 12.85 -13.84 -20.93
C VAL A 370 14.31 -13.51 -20.56
N TYR A 371 14.58 -13.25 -19.28
CA TYR A 371 15.89 -12.90 -18.74
C TYR A 371 16.68 -14.14 -18.30
N ARG A 372 18.00 -14.13 -18.46
CA ARG A 372 18.89 -15.22 -18.02
C ARG A 372 19.28 -15.06 -16.55
N GLU A 373 19.70 -16.17 -15.91
CA GLU A 373 20.27 -16.16 -14.54
C GLU A 373 21.44 -15.16 -14.36
N SER A 374 22.09 -14.75 -15.46
CA SER A 374 23.18 -13.75 -15.53
C SER A 374 22.74 -12.28 -15.62
N GLU A 375 21.43 -12.00 -15.64
CA GLU A 375 20.87 -10.64 -15.72
C GLU A 375 20.36 -10.19 -14.33
N MET A 376 20.13 -8.89 -14.14
CA MET A 376 19.67 -8.35 -12.85
C MET A 376 18.14 -8.51 -12.71
N GLU A 377 17.46 -8.40 -13.84
CA GLU A 377 16.03 -8.50 -14.07
C GLU A 377 15.49 -9.88 -13.66
N TYR A 378 16.30 -10.93 -13.77
CA TYR A 378 15.97 -12.28 -13.28
C TYR A 378 15.70 -12.33 -11.77
N ALA A 379 16.30 -11.43 -10.98
CA ALA A 379 16.04 -11.30 -9.54
C ALA A 379 14.75 -10.51 -9.22
N ARG A 380 14.07 -9.92 -10.21
CA ARG A 380 12.88 -9.08 -10.00
C ARG A 380 11.75 -9.79 -9.23
N PRO A 381 11.37 -11.05 -9.48
CA PRO A 381 10.33 -11.72 -8.70
C PRO A 381 10.67 -11.82 -7.20
N ILE A 382 11.96 -11.87 -6.85
CA ILE A 382 12.43 -11.90 -5.45
C ILE A 382 12.18 -10.55 -4.75
N LEU A 383 12.33 -9.44 -5.48
CA LEU A 383 12.00 -8.11 -4.98
C LEU A 383 10.48 -7.96 -4.78
N GLU A 384 9.68 -8.43 -5.73
CA GLU A 384 8.21 -8.42 -5.63
C GLU A 384 7.73 -9.32 -4.45
N MET A 385 8.28 -10.53 -4.29
CA MET A 385 8.04 -11.40 -3.13
C MET A 385 8.49 -10.77 -1.80
N THR A 386 9.54 -9.96 -1.79
CA THR A 386 9.98 -9.23 -0.58
C THR A 386 8.96 -8.16 -0.16
N GLY A 387 8.23 -7.57 -1.11
CA GLY A 387 7.04 -6.76 -0.82
C GLY A 387 5.90 -7.59 -0.21
N LEU A 388 5.56 -8.71 -0.84
CA LEU A 388 4.48 -9.61 -0.37
C LEU A 388 4.75 -10.17 1.03
N ALA A 389 6.00 -10.52 1.37
CA ALA A 389 6.41 -11.01 2.69
C ALA A 389 6.04 -10.02 3.82
N ASN A 390 6.24 -8.72 3.58
CA ASN A 390 5.93 -7.66 4.54
C ASN A 390 4.42 -7.35 4.63
N GLN A 391 3.69 -7.52 3.52
CA GLN A 391 2.26 -7.29 3.40
C GLN A 391 1.42 -8.42 4.04
N TYR A 392 1.71 -9.68 3.70
CA TYR A 392 0.98 -10.87 4.15
C TYR A 392 1.53 -11.48 5.45
N LYS A 393 2.63 -10.93 5.97
CA LYS A 393 3.41 -11.39 7.15
C LYS A 393 4.10 -12.75 7.01
N THR A 394 3.95 -13.40 5.87
CA THR A 394 4.61 -14.63 5.43
C THR A 394 6.13 -14.49 5.29
N THR A 395 6.88 -15.51 5.70
CA THR A 395 8.29 -15.69 5.32
C THR A 395 8.40 -16.57 4.08
N PHE A 396 9.30 -16.22 3.16
CA PHE A 396 9.61 -17.02 1.97
C PHE A 396 11.01 -17.63 2.09
N VAL A 397 11.11 -18.94 1.86
CA VAL A 397 12.38 -19.66 1.65
C VAL A 397 12.44 -20.07 0.19
N ILE A 398 13.25 -19.33 -0.57
CA ILE A 398 13.51 -19.55 -1.98
C ILE A 398 14.71 -20.46 -2.09
N ILE A 399 14.55 -21.62 -2.73
CA ILE A 399 15.64 -22.58 -2.89
C ILE A 399 16.29 -22.39 -4.26
N HIS A 400 17.62 -22.38 -4.30
CA HIS A 400 18.40 -22.23 -5.53
C HIS A 400 19.67 -23.09 -5.47
N HIS A 401 20.40 -23.13 -6.57
CA HIS A 401 21.66 -23.87 -6.65
C HIS A 401 22.89 -22.96 -6.45
N LEU A 402 24.06 -23.58 -6.30
CA LEU A 402 25.35 -22.90 -6.39
C LEU A 402 25.88 -22.93 -7.84
N ASN A 403 26.76 -21.98 -8.16
CA ASN A 403 27.59 -21.98 -9.35
C ASN A 403 28.74 -23.00 -9.18
N LYS A 404 29.41 -23.36 -10.28
CA LYS A 404 30.60 -24.24 -10.29
C LYS A 404 31.78 -23.73 -9.44
N GLU A 405 31.73 -22.46 -9.02
CA GLU A 405 32.73 -21.79 -8.18
C GLU A 405 32.30 -21.71 -6.70
N GLY A 406 31.25 -22.43 -6.29
CA GLY A 406 30.77 -22.50 -4.90
C GLY A 406 30.00 -21.28 -4.37
N GLY A 407 29.92 -20.19 -5.15
CA GLY A 407 29.04 -19.06 -4.87
C GLY A 407 27.58 -19.32 -5.26
N VAL A 408 26.65 -18.50 -4.75
CA VAL A 408 25.23 -18.49 -5.17
C VAL A 408 25.12 -18.39 -6.69
N ARG A 409 24.27 -19.21 -7.32
CA ARG A 409 24.07 -19.21 -8.77
C ARG A 409 23.37 -17.93 -9.26
N GLY A 410 23.63 -17.58 -10.52
CA GLY A 410 23.16 -16.35 -11.13
C GLY A 410 23.89 -15.08 -10.64
N THR A 411 23.21 -13.93 -10.69
CA THR A 411 23.81 -12.63 -10.38
C THR A 411 23.90 -12.28 -8.89
N THR A 412 24.77 -11.33 -8.57
CA THR A 412 24.78 -10.64 -7.28
C THR A 412 23.44 -9.98 -6.94
N ALA A 413 22.60 -9.66 -7.93
CA ALA A 413 21.24 -9.15 -7.71
C ALA A 413 20.36 -10.15 -6.95
N ILE A 414 20.48 -11.46 -7.23
CA ILE A 414 19.75 -12.52 -6.49
C ILE A 414 20.15 -12.51 -5.01
N ARG A 415 21.47 -12.50 -4.72
CA ARG A 415 22.00 -12.39 -3.33
C ARG A 415 21.58 -11.07 -2.67
N ASN A 416 21.43 -9.99 -3.44
CA ASN A 416 21.08 -8.67 -2.92
C ASN A 416 19.57 -8.52 -2.62
N ALA A 417 18.70 -9.14 -3.42
CA ALA A 417 17.24 -9.03 -3.33
C ALA A 417 16.64 -9.65 -2.05
N VAL A 418 17.17 -10.79 -1.58
CA VAL A 418 16.70 -11.42 -0.32
C VAL A 418 17.23 -10.71 0.93
N SER A 419 16.57 -10.91 2.07
CA SER A 419 17.06 -10.39 3.37
C SER A 419 18.12 -11.28 4.00
N GLU A 420 17.90 -12.60 4.03
CA GLU A 420 18.83 -13.59 4.58
C GLU A 420 19.35 -14.50 3.44
N VAL A 421 20.60 -14.95 3.50
CA VAL A 421 21.19 -15.92 2.55
C VAL A 421 21.86 -17.02 3.35
N TRP A 422 21.45 -18.25 3.09
CA TRP A 422 21.98 -19.46 3.70
C TRP A 422 22.64 -20.32 2.63
N GLN A 423 23.79 -20.90 2.96
CA GLN A 423 24.47 -21.90 2.13
C GLN A 423 24.49 -23.22 2.87
N LEU A 424 24.02 -24.27 2.22
CA LEU A 424 24.12 -25.65 2.72
C LEU A 424 25.18 -26.38 1.90
N SER A 425 26.24 -26.85 2.56
CA SER A 425 27.30 -27.65 1.95
C SER A 425 27.46 -29.00 2.67
N LYS A 426 28.29 -29.89 2.10
CA LYS A 426 28.85 -31.02 2.85
C LYS A 426 29.99 -30.51 3.73
N ASP A 427 30.13 -31.09 4.91
CA ASP A 427 31.35 -30.92 5.71
C ASP A 427 32.48 -31.70 5.02
N ASN A 428 33.60 -31.02 4.78
CA ASN A 428 34.80 -31.57 4.12
C ASN A 428 36.00 -31.62 5.09
N SER A 429 35.78 -31.42 6.40
CA SER A 429 36.83 -31.58 7.40
C SER A 429 37.29 -33.04 7.51
N GLN A 430 38.53 -33.27 7.94
CA GLN A 430 39.12 -34.62 8.04
C GLN A 430 38.43 -35.51 9.09
N THR A 431 37.57 -34.91 9.91
CA THR A 431 36.79 -35.49 11.01
C THR A 431 35.29 -35.57 10.72
N ALA A 432 34.87 -35.34 9.47
CA ALA A 432 33.47 -35.35 9.05
C ALA A 432 33.01 -36.72 8.54
N THR A 433 31.73 -37.04 8.75
CA THR A 433 31.06 -38.15 8.07
C THR A 433 30.54 -37.72 6.68
N PRO A 434 30.31 -38.65 5.74
CA PRO A 434 29.65 -38.34 4.45
C PRO A 434 28.23 -37.74 4.58
N TYR A 435 27.63 -37.86 5.77
CA TYR A 435 26.31 -37.35 6.12
C TYR A 435 26.35 -35.96 6.76
N ASP A 436 27.53 -35.48 7.17
CA ASP A 436 27.70 -34.18 7.81
C ASP A 436 27.48 -33.04 6.80
N ARG A 437 26.87 -31.96 7.28
CA ARG A 437 26.50 -30.78 6.51
C ARG A 437 26.82 -29.53 7.31
N ILE A 438 27.18 -28.46 6.61
CA ILE A 438 27.37 -27.14 7.22
C ILE A 438 26.29 -26.21 6.66
N LEU A 439 25.54 -25.56 7.55
CA LEU A 439 24.58 -24.52 7.23
C LEU A 439 25.17 -23.15 7.63
N GLU A 440 25.64 -22.39 6.64
CA GLU A 440 26.31 -21.09 6.82
C GLU A 440 25.39 -19.91 6.47
N ILE A 441 25.25 -18.96 7.41
CA ILE A 441 24.44 -17.75 7.20
C ILE A 441 25.31 -16.65 6.56
N ASN A 442 25.48 -16.77 5.25
CA ASN A 442 26.27 -15.90 4.37
C ASN A 442 25.79 -14.43 4.26
N LYS A 443 24.56 -14.15 4.69
CA LYS A 443 23.99 -12.78 4.79
C LYS A 443 22.86 -12.82 5.81
N SER A 444 22.84 -11.88 6.75
CA SER A 444 21.72 -11.72 7.67
C SER A 444 21.39 -10.25 7.92
N ARG A 445 20.10 -9.87 7.80
CA ARG A 445 19.60 -8.61 8.38
C ARG A 445 19.31 -8.75 9.88
N SER A 446 19.16 -9.99 10.37
CA SER A 446 19.03 -10.35 11.80
C SER A 446 20.32 -10.19 12.61
N ARG A 447 21.47 -10.02 11.95
CA ARG A 447 22.85 -9.98 12.49
C ARG A 447 23.48 -11.34 12.81
N SER A 448 22.82 -12.45 12.48
CA SER A 448 23.34 -13.82 12.59
C SER A 448 24.33 -14.17 11.47
N SER A 449 24.99 -13.18 10.86
CA SER A 449 25.80 -13.33 9.65
C SER A 449 27.19 -13.89 9.98
N GLY A 450 27.64 -14.91 9.25
CA GLY A 450 28.88 -15.64 9.51
C GLY A 450 28.77 -16.72 10.61
N LYS A 451 27.56 -16.93 11.18
CA LYS A 451 27.30 -18.13 11.98
C LYS A 451 27.22 -19.35 11.05
N LYS A 452 27.76 -20.47 11.53
CA LYS A 452 27.76 -21.77 10.84
C LYS A 452 27.31 -22.86 11.79
N TYR A 453 26.38 -23.69 11.34
CA TYR A 453 25.85 -24.78 12.14
C TYR A 453 26.18 -26.12 11.50
N ARG A 454 26.76 -27.05 12.27
CA ARG A 454 27.06 -28.41 11.84
C ARG A 454 25.81 -29.26 12.05
N LEU A 455 25.37 -29.94 11.00
CA LEU A 455 24.19 -30.79 10.95
C LEU A 455 24.58 -32.19 10.45
N MET A 456 23.80 -33.21 10.78
CA MET A 456 23.90 -34.56 10.23
C MET A 456 22.65 -34.86 9.41
N PHE A 457 22.80 -35.25 8.14
CA PHE A 457 21.69 -35.65 7.28
C PHE A 457 21.46 -37.17 7.38
N ASN A 458 20.33 -37.55 7.97
CA ASN A 458 19.94 -38.93 8.16
C ASN A 458 19.33 -39.49 6.86
N PRO A 459 19.92 -40.52 6.24
CA PRO A 459 19.45 -41.03 4.94
C PRO A 459 18.19 -41.91 5.04
N GLU A 460 17.87 -42.42 6.24
CA GLU A 460 16.78 -43.40 6.45
C GLU A 460 15.40 -42.73 6.61
N ASP A 461 15.33 -41.61 7.34
CA ASP A 461 14.12 -40.81 7.56
C ASP A 461 14.17 -39.44 6.83
N LEU A 462 15.24 -39.18 6.07
CA LEU A 462 15.55 -37.92 5.38
C LEU A 462 15.71 -36.69 6.30
N SER A 463 15.82 -36.88 7.62
CA SER A 463 15.84 -35.77 8.59
C SER A 463 17.23 -35.12 8.71
N PHE A 464 17.26 -33.98 9.40
CA PHE A 464 18.50 -33.30 9.79
C PHE A 464 18.59 -33.24 11.31
N THR A 465 19.71 -33.71 11.87
CA THR A 465 20.02 -33.58 13.30
C THR A 465 21.00 -32.42 13.50
N PHE A 466 20.75 -31.54 14.48
CA PHE A 466 21.67 -30.45 14.83
C PHE A 466 22.81 -30.97 15.72
N LEU A 467 24.07 -30.67 15.37
CA LEU A 467 25.25 -31.10 16.13
C LEU A 467 25.91 -29.97 16.93
N GLY A 468 25.88 -28.72 16.46
CA GLY A 468 26.48 -27.57 17.15
C GLY A 468 26.74 -26.35 16.25
N GLU A 469 27.31 -25.29 16.83
CA GLU A 469 27.85 -24.12 16.12
C GLU A 469 29.36 -24.29 15.91
N GLU A 470 29.86 -23.98 14.70
CA GLU A 470 31.28 -24.17 14.33
C GLU A 470 32.17 -23.19 15.12
N GLY A 471 33.04 -23.72 15.99
CA GLY A 471 33.99 -22.94 16.80
C GLY A 471 33.81 -23.06 18.31
N ASP A 472 32.73 -23.70 18.81
CA ASP A 472 32.47 -23.86 20.25
C ASP A 472 33.20 -25.08 20.89
N GLU A 473 34.29 -25.55 20.26
CA GLU A 473 35.03 -26.79 20.59
C GLU A 473 35.82 -26.76 21.92
N LEU A 474 35.53 -25.82 22.84
CA LEU A 474 36.14 -25.75 24.16
C LEU A 474 35.15 -25.58 25.33
N SER A 475 33.83 -25.71 25.10
CA SER A 475 32.79 -25.52 26.13
C SER A 475 32.17 -26.82 26.68
N SER A 476 32.52 -28.00 26.17
CA SER A 476 31.84 -29.28 26.47
C SER A 476 31.91 -29.78 27.93
N LEU A 477 32.60 -29.04 28.82
CA LEU A 477 32.69 -29.31 30.26
C LEU A 477 32.05 -28.22 31.15
N ASN A 478 31.45 -27.17 30.57
CA ASN A 478 30.70 -26.15 31.29
C ASN A 478 29.57 -25.61 30.40
N GLN A 479 28.31 -25.79 30.80
CA GLN A 479 27.17 -25.05 30.22
C GLN A 479 27.54 -23.58 30.01
N SER A 480 27.33 -23.07 28.80
CA SER A 480 27.90 -21.79 28.40
C SER A 480 27.31 -20.64 29.20
N ALA A 481 28.02 -19.50 29.30
CA ALA A 481 27.48 -18.32 29.96
C ALA A 481 26.20 -17.80 29.28
N LYS A 482 26.04 -18.05 27.97
CA LYS A 482 24.79 -17.83 27.22
C LYS A 482 23.67 -18.74 27.76
N GLU A 483 23.91 -20.05 27.80
CA GLU A 483 22.96 -21.08 28.23
C GLU A 483 22.50 -20.88 29.68
N ARG A 484 23.42 -20.68 30.63
CA ARG A 484 23.08 -20.37 32.03
C ARG A 484 22.26 -19.09 32.17
N THR A 485 22.46 -18.11 31.29
CA THR A 485 21.66 -16.88 31.26
C THR A 485 20.26 -17.13 30.69
N LEU A 486 20.12 -17.95 29.65
CA LEU A 486 18.81 -18.36 29.13
C LEU A 486 18.03 -19.16 30.18
N GLN A 487 18.69 -20.08 30.89
CA GLN A 487 18.09 -20.81 32.01
C GLN A 487 17.63 -19.85 33.12
N LEU A 488 18.46 -18.91 33.57
CA LEU A 488 18.07 -17.89 34.57
C LEU A 488 16.84 -17.07 34.13
N LEU A 489 16.76 -16.71 32.85
CA LEU A 489 15.63 -15.95 32.29
C LEU A 489 14.37 -16.82 32.08
N ALA A 490 14.53 -18.14 31.90
CA ALA A 490 13.45 -19.11 31.85
C ALA A 490 12.90 -19.47 33.24
N GLU A 491 13.75 -19.52 34.27
CA GLU A 491 13.38 -19.66 35.69
C GLU A 491 12.73 -18.37 36.25
N HIS A 492 12.92 -17.24 35.58
CA HIS A 492 12.42 -15.92 35.98
C HIS A 492 11.65 -15.21 34.84
N ARG A 493 10.74 -15.92 34.17
CA ARG A 493 9.92 -15.35 33.08
C ARG A 493 9.20 -14.07 33.51
N ASN A 494 9.05 -13.12 32.58
CA ASN A 494 8.51 -11.77 32.76
C ASN A 494 9.26 -10.85 33.74
N ILE A 495 10.19 -11.35 34.57
CA ILE A 495 11.08 -10.53 35.40
C ILE A 495 12.15 -9.88 34.50
N LYS A 496 12.45 -8.61 34.76
CA LYS A 496 13.29 -7.77 33.89
C LYS A 496 14.60 -7.44 34.59
N PHE A 497 15.70 -7.98 34.07
CA PHE A 497 17.04 -7.83 34.65
C PHE A 497 17.91 -6.88 33.83
N THR A 498 18.72 -6.05 34.49
CA THR A 498 19.78 -5.33 33.77
C THR A 498 20.95 -6.27 33.43
N SER A 499 21.78 -5.88 32.45
CA SER A 499 23.06 -6.54 32.17
C SER A 499 24.02 -6.58 33.38
N GLU A 500 23.76 -5.77 34.41
CA GLU A 500 24.58 -5.67 35.62
C GLU A 500 24.14 -6.71 36.67
N GLU A 501 22.83 -6.89 36.83
CA GLU A 501 22.26 -7.96 37.66
C GLU A 501 22.58 -9.36 37.09
N ILE A 502 22.51 -9.53 35.77
CA ILE A 502 22.88 -10.80 35.12
C ILE A 502 24.38 -11.06 35.29
N ALA A 503 25.24 -10.05 35.11
CA ALA A 503 26.67 -10.18 35.33
C ALA A 503 27.00 -10.60 36.78
N HIS A 504 26.36 -9.96 37.76
CA HIS A 504 26.52 -10.29 39.18
C HIS A 504 26.01 -11.70 39.52
N ARG A 505 24.86 -12.13 38.97
CA ARG A 505 24.31 -13.47 39.21
C ARG A 505 25.15 -14.58 38.56
N MET A 506 25.80 -14.30 37.43
CA MET A 506 26.60 -15.27 36.67
C MET A 506 28.10 -15.25 37.00
N GLY A 507 28.58 -14.31 37.82
CA GLY A 507 30.00 -14.21 38.20
C GLY A 507 30.92 -13.74 37.06
N ILE A 508 30.40 -12.98 36.11
CA ILE A 508 31.08 -12.56 34.87
C ILE A 508 31.27 -11.03 34.81
N SER A 509 32.08 -10.54 33.86
CA SER A 509 32.23 -9.10 33.67
C SER A 509 30.99 -8.46 33.01
N LYS A 510 30.69 -7.23 33.42
CA LYS A 510 29.56 -6.40 32.95
C LYS A 510 29.52 -6.26 31.42
N ASP A 511 30.68 -6.08 30.79
CA ASP A 511 30.76 -5.87 29.34
C ASP A 511 30.74 -7.18 28.55
N TYR A 512 31.20 -8.29 29.13
CA TYR A 512 30.99 -9.63 28.55
C TYR A 512 29.50 -9.99 28.59
N ALA A 513 28.82 -9.78 29.74
CA ALA A 513 27.37 -9.93 29.88
C ALA A 513 26.62 -9.08 28.85
N ARG A 514 26.95 -7.78 28.76
CA ARG A 514 26.36 -6.86 27.78
C ARG A 514 26.56 -7.31 26.33
N ARG A 515 27.73 -7.87 25.99
CA ARG A 515 28.03 -8.36 24.63
C ARG A 515 27.09 -9.50 24.23
N TYR A 516 27.07 -10.61 24.97
CA TYR A 516 26.22 -11.75 24.59
C TYR A 516 24.73 -11.51 24.89
N LEU A 517 24.35 -10.66 25.86
CA LEU A 517 22.94 -10.25 26.02
C LEU A 517 22.44 -9.43 24.83
N THR A 518 23.32 -8.62 24.22
CA THR A 518 22.97 -7.90 22.97
C THR A 518 22.79 -8.88 21.82
N GLU A 519 23.64 -9.91 21.73
CA GLU A 519 23.57 -11.02 20.76
C GLU A 519 22.27 -11.84 20.92
N LEU A 520 22.01 -12.39 22.12
CA LEU A 520 20.77 -13.12 22.44
C LEU A 520 19.51 -12.27 22.20
N SER A 521 19.58 -10.95 22.38
CA SER A 521 18.48 -10.02 22.07
C SER A 521 18.35 -9.63 20.59
N ALA A 522 19.33 -9.98 19.77
CA ALA A 522 19.26 -9.88 18.31
C ALA A 522 18.74 -11.19 17.70
N ASP A 523 19.23 -12.34 18.19
CA ASP A 523 18.75 -13.69 17.84
C ASP A 523 17.32 -14.00 18.35
N GLY A 524 16.67 -13.07 19.05
CA GLY A 524 15.28 -13.21 19.54
C GLY A 524 15.11 -13.98 20.85
N LEU A 525 16.13 -14.75 21.26
CA LEU A 525 16.14 -15.59 22.47
C LEU A 525 15.89 -14.83 23.78
N VAL A 526 16.11 -13.50 23.80
CA VAL A 526 15.86 -12.63 24.97
C VAL A 526 15.20 -11.31 24.54
N SER A 527 14.02 -11.00 25.09
CA SER A 527 13.38 -9.71 24.87
C SER A 527 14.11 -8.58 25.61
N VAL A 528 14.21 -7.40 24.99
CA VAL A 528 14.93 -6.24 25.56
C VAL A 528 14.12 -4.94 25.52
N ASN A 529 13.92 -4.33 26.68
CA ASN A 529 13.39 -2.98 26.82
C ASN A 529 14.51 -1.96 26.70
N ARG A 530 14.57 -1.22 25.58
CA ARG A 530 15.51 -0.12 25.34
C ARG A 530 14.81 1.21 25.65
N ARG A 531 15.41 2.07 26.49
CA ARG A 531 14.89 3.40 26.86
C ARG A 531 16.03 4.42 26.85
N PRO A 532 15.92 5.57 26.15
CA PRO A 532 16.99 6.56 26.12
C PRO A 532 17.30 7.07 27.54
N GLY A 533 18.59 7.18 27.87
CA GLY A 533 19.06 7.60 29.20
C GLY A 533 18.87 6.57 30.33
N LYS A 534 18.50 5.32 30.04
CA LYS A 534 18.38 4.25 31.05
C LYS A 534 19.05 2.95 30.56
N PRO A 535 19.53 2.08 31.47
CA PRO A 535 20.12 0.79 31.08
C PRO A 535 19.08 -0.08 30.35
N ASN A 536 19.56 -0.87 29.38
CA ASN A 536 18.76 -1.91 28.73
C ASN A 536 18.34 -2.97 29.77
N VAL A 537 17.08 -3.41 29.70
CA VAL A 537 16.53 -4.40 30.62
C VAL A 537 16.02 -5.61 29.84
N TYR A 538 16.53 -6.78 30.19
CA TYR A 538 16.42 -8.04 29.46
C TYR A 538 15.48 -9.02 30.20
N PHE A 539 14.66 -9.76 29.46
CA PHE A 539 13.62 -10.65 30.02
C PHE A 539 13.20 -11.72 29.01
N LEU A 540 12.64 -12.83 29.50
CA LEU A 540 11.88 -13.77 28.66
C LEU A 540 10.38 -13.43 28.79
N ALA A 541 9.69 -13.25 27.67
CA ALA A 541 8.26 -12.94 27.66
C ALA A 541 7.40 -14.21 27.70
N TYR A 542 6.12 -14.07 28.05
CA TYR A 542 5.15 -15.15 27.88
C TYR A 542 4.60 -15.14 26.44
N GLU A 543 4.74 -16.24 25.71
CA GLU A 543 3.95 -16.43 24.48
C GLU A 543 2.54 -16.87 24.88
N GLY A 544 1.56 -16.01 24.61
CA GLY A 544 0.17 -16.23 24.97
C GLY A 544 -0.36 -15.16 25.95
N SER A 545 -0.94 -14.09 25.39
CA SER A 545 -1.82 -13.20 26.14
C SER A 545 -2.75 -12.44 25.19
N ASP A 546 -3.96 -12.95 25.01
CA ASP A 546 -5.09 -12.07 24.68
C ASP A 546 -5.29 -11.05 25.81
N PRO A 547 -5.74 -9.82 25.52
CA PRO A 547 -5.94 -8.79 26.53
C PRO A 547 -7.22 -9.00 27.36
N GLY A 548 -7.45 -10.21 27.90
CA GLY A 548 -8.66 -10.57 28.65
C GLY A 548 -8.54 -11.85 29.49
N SER A 549 -8.55 -11.66 30.82
CA SER A 549 -8.58 -12.72 31.87
C SER A 549 -7.33 -13.62 32.00
N PRO A 550 -7.15 -14.28 33.16
CA PRO A 550 -7.14 -13.68 34.50
C PRO A 550 -5.72 -13.68 35.12
N LYS A 551 -5.51 -12.88 36.17
CA LYS A 551 -4.31 -12.99 37.01
C LYS A 551 -4.52 -14.11 38.03
N ASP A 552 -3.69 -15.14 38.03
CA ASP A 552 -3.44 -15.95 39.23
C ASP A 552 -2.19 -16.83 39.13
N HIS A 553 -1.14 -16.51 39.90
CA HIS A 553 -0.48 -17.43 40.84
C HIS A 553 0.58 -16.68 41.70
N PRO A 554 1.07 -17.23 42.83
CA PRO A 554 1.03 -16.45 44.07
C PRO A 554 2.42 -16.20 44.70
N SER A 555 2.72 -14.95 45.01
CA SER A 555 3.82 -14.59 45.93
C SER A 555 3.70 -13.14 46.44
N ASP A 556 2.53 -12.78 46.95
CA ASP A 556 2.34 -11.58 47.76
C ASP A 556 1.55 -11.92 49.03
N GLN A 557 1.93 -11.32 50.16
CA GLN A 557 1.32 -11.46 51.51
C GLN A 557 1.44 -12.83 52.23
N TYR A 558 2.51 -12.98 53.02
CA TYR A 558 2.55 -13.23 54.49
C TYR A 558 4.03 -13.51 54.84
N TYR A 559 4.67 -12.84 55.80
CA TYR A 559 4.31 -12.73 57.22
C TYR A 559 4.45 -11.32 57.80
N SER A 560 3.61 -11.03 58.82
CA SER A 560 3.79 -9.91 59.75
C SER A 560 4.57 -10.34 61.01
N ALA A 561 5.28 -9.41 61.65
CA ALA A 561 6.19 -9.68 62.76
C ALA A 561 5.54 -9.69 64.16
N PRO A 562 6.16 -10.36 65.16
CA PRO A 562 6.01 -10.04 66.58
C PRO A 562 7.24 -9.31 67.16
N ARG A 563 7.02 -8.40 68.12
CA ARG A 563 8.08 -7.72 68.90
C ARG A 563 8.27 -8.42 70.26
N ASN A 564 9.51 -8.55 70.76
CA ASN A 564 10.04 -7.79 71.93
C ASN A 564 11.34 -8.34 72.56
N LYS A 565 12.16 -7.40 73.11
CA LYS A 565 13.13 -7.51 74.24
C LYS A 565 14.18 -8.66 74.18
N ALA A 566 15.49 -8.40 74.23
CA ALA A 566 16.20 -7.74 75.35
C ALA A 566 17.68 -7.37 75.03
N ASN A 567 18.25 -6.44 75.82
CA ASN A 567 19.68 -6.03 75.97
C ASN A 567 20.39 -5.44 74.72
N GLN A 568 21.11 -4.30 74.70
CA GLN A 568 21.93 -3.48 75.62
C GLN A 568 23.40 -3.90 75.84
N ALA A 569 24.28 -2.86 75.77
CA ALA A 569 25.74 -2.82 75.94
C ALA A 569 26.57 -3.53 74.83
N LEU A 570 27.76 -3.08 74.39
CA LEU A 570 28.62 -1.91 74.67
C LEU A 570 28.82 -1.10 73.33
N GLN A 571 29.18 0.20 73.24
CA GLN A 571 30.45 0.90 73.58
C GLN A 571 31.72 0.21 73.02
N SER A 572 32.78 0.86 72.49
CA SER A 572 33.21 2.27 72.30
C SER A 572 34.52 2.27 71.44
N SER A 573 35.06 3.29 70.77
CA SER A 573 34.70 4.70 70.41
C SER A 573 35.80 5.27 69.44
N THR A 574 35.75 6.57 69.08
CA THR A 574 36.90 7.43 68.63
C THR A 574 37.59 7.08 67.28
N ASP A 575 38.20 7.99 66.49
CA ASP A 575 38.43 9.45 66.62
C ASP A 575 38.58 10.18 65.23
N ALA A 576 38.96 11.47 65.25
CA ALA A 576 39.23 12.37 64.10
C ALA A 576 40.54 12.02 63.30
N CYS A 577 41.08 12.75 62.28
CA CYS A 577 41.02 14.19 61.97
C CYS A 577 41.56 14.62 60.56
N ILE A 578 40.88 15.58 59.92
CA ILE A 578 41.30 16.69 59.00
C ILE A 578 42.71 16.70 58.32
N LYS A 579 42.75 16.87 56.96
CA LYS A 579 43.45 17.92 56.14
C LYS A 579 43.33 17.58 54.63
N LYS A 580 43.03 18.41 53.61
CA LYS A 580 43.10 19.85 53.20
C LYS A 580 44.28 20.26 52.27
N ARG A 581 43.90 20.64 51.03
CA ARG A 581 44.54 21.54 50.03
C ARG A 581 45.86 21.13 49.35
N GLY A 582 45.95 21.44 48.05
CA GLY A 582 47.19 21.45 47.26
C GLY A 582 46.95 21.74 45.76
N SER A 583 47.09 23.01 45.34
CA SER A 583 47.15 23.43 43.93
C SER A 583 47.96 24.73 43.84
N PRO A 584 48.78 24.89 42.80
CA PRO A 584 48.72 26.10 41.98
C PRO A 584 48.76 25.80 40.46
N GLN A 585 48.64 26.85 39.65
CA GLN A 585 48.63 26.84 38.18
C GLN A 585 50.01 27.24 37.62
N ASP A 586 50.22 27.07 36.31
CA ASP A 586 50.55 28.19 35.42
C ASP A 586 50.27 27.86 33.94
N HIS A 587 50.23 28.89 33.09
CA HIS A 587 49.88 28.90 31.64
C HIS A 587 51.13 29.42 30.82
N PRO A 588 51.12 29.70 29.48
CA PRO A 588 50.04 29.73 28.46
C PRO A 588 50.42 29.21 27.03
N SER A 589 49.62 29.62 26.03
CA SER A 589 49.90 29.85 24.59
C SER A 589 49.99 28.69 23.56
N ASP A 590 48.92 28.62 22.74
CA ASP A 590 48.88 28.76 21.27
C ASP A 590 49.21 27.63 20.26
N HIS A 591 48.46 27.68 19.14
CA HIS A 591 48.54 26.92 17.89
C HIS A 591 49.58 27.54 16.90
N PRO A 592 49.76 27.07 15.64
CA PRO A 592 49.38 25.79 14.97
C PRO A 592 50.61 25.08 14.32
N ILE A 593 50.40 24.07 13.45
CA ILE A 593 50.90 23.96 12.04
C ILE A 593 50.80 22.50 11.53
N ASN A 594 50.82 22.33 10.19
CA ASN A 594 50.68 21.08 9.42
C ASN A 594 52.05 20.62 8.84
N VAL A 595 52.06 19.87 7.73
CA VAL A 595 53.20 19.63 6.79
C VAL A 595 54.11 18.39 7.05
N ASP A 596 53.70 17.26 6.46
CA ASP A 596 54.37 16.49 5.39
C ASP A 596 55.84 15.98 5.42
N THR A 597 55.98 14.83 4.72
CA THR A 597 57.04 14.40 3.75
C THR A 597 58.23 13.48 4.13
N ALA A 598 58.52 12.57 3.15
CA ALA A 598 59.81 11.93 2.78
C ALA A 598 60.37 10.76 3.63
N SER A 599 61.02 9.72 3.06
CA SER A 599 61.10 9.24 1.65
C SER A 599 61.72 7.81 1.54
N ASP A 600 61.70 7.25 0.31
CA ASP A 600 62.59 6.18 -0.23
C ASP A 600 62.48 4.73 0.33
N THR A 601 62.83 3.64 -0.39
CA THR A 601 63.50 3.49 -1.71
C THR A 601 62.92 2.27 -2.48
N ALA A 602 63.21 2.13 -3.79
CA ALA A 602 62.69 1.04 -4.66
C ALA A 602 63.77 0.15 -5.33
N LYS A 603 63.38 -1.08 -5.73
CA LYS A 603 63.94 -2.00 -6.79
C LYS A 603 63.25 -3.38 -6.66
N GLY A 604 62.95 -4.15 -7.71
CA GLY A 604 63.02 -3.92 -9.16
C GLY A 604 62.63 -5.21 -9.94
N ASP A 605 62.25 -5.09 -11.23
CA ASP A 605 61.84 -6.21 -12.09
C ASP A 605 62.99 -7.11 -12.57
N PRO A 606 62.67 -8.23 -13.24
CA PRO A 606 63.29 -8.50 -14.55
C PRO A 606 62.27 -8.83 -15.67
N GLN A 607 62.63 -8.49 -16.92
CA GLN A 607 61.83 -8.73 -18.13
C GLN A 607 62.44 -9.77 -19.09
N CYS A 608 61.55 -10.43 -19.84
CA CYS A 608 61.65 -10.88 -21.26
C CYS A 608 62.94 -11.51 -21.83
N ALA A 609 62.83 -12.70 -22.43
CA ALA A 609 62.78 -12.93 -23.91
C ALA A 609 63.19 -14.37 -24.34
N GLU A 610 62.59 -14.91 -25.43
CA GLU A 610 63.28 -15.33 -26.68
C GLU A 610 62.47 -16.29 -27.63
N ASN A 611 62.34 -15.86 -28.90
CA ASN A 611 62.55 -16.61 -30.16
C ASN A 611 61.91 -17.99 -30.49
N ALA A 612 60.70 -17.94 -31.05
CA ALA A 612 60.27 -18.46 -32.37
C ALA A 612 60.90 -19.72 -33.07
N GLN A 613 60.03 -20.68 -33.45
CA GLN A 613 60.04 -21.51 -34.69
C GLN A 613 58.59 -22.02 -34.94
N LYS A 614 57.91 -21.85 -36.08
CA LYS A 614 58.05 -22.31 -37.49
C LYS A 614 57.39 -23.68 -37.81
N ASN A 615 56.61 -23.66 -38.90
CA ASN A 615 56.17 -24.77 -39.81
C ASN A 615 54.81 -25.49 -39.57
N GLN A 616 53.95 -25.32 -40.58
CA GLN A 616 52.84 -26.18 -41.09
C GLN A 616 53.41 -27.47 -41.77
N PRO A 617 52.67 -28.45 -42.39
CA PRO A 617 51.35 -28.29 -43.09
C PRO A 617 50.37 -29.48 -43.31
N ARG A 618 49.14 -29.13 -43.78
CA ARG A 618 48.20 -29.87 -44.69
C ARG A 618 47.67 -31.26 -44.22
N GLU A 619 46.56 -31.84 -44.72
CA GLU A 619 45.78 -31.77 -45.99
C GLU A 619 44.25 -31.63 -45.72
N ASN A 620 43.46 -30.83 -46.45
CA ASN A 620 42.82 -31.06 -47.77
C ASN A 620 41.86 -32.27 -47.88
N PHE A 621 40.55 -32.02 -48.04
CA PHE A 621 39.85 -32.23 -49.34
C PHE A 621 38.46 -31.54 -49.38
N GLU A 622 37.89 -31.40 -50.58
CA GLU A 622 36.79 -30.49 -50.93
C GLU A 622 35.45 -31.22 -51.24
N LYS A 623 34.33 -30.46 -51.29
CA LYS A 623 33.66 -30.18 -52.58
C LYS A 623 32.62 -29.05 -52.54
N ASN A 624 32.51 -28.35 -53.69
CA ASN A 624 31.53 -27.30 -54.03
C ASN A 624 30.17 -27.93 -54.41
N SER A 625 29.08 -27.23 -54.76
CA SER A 625 28.85 -25.93 -55.43
C SER A 625 27.36 -25.50 -55.22
N GLU A 626 26.74 -24.39 -55.65
CA GLU A 626 26.98 -23.01 -56.17
C GLU A 626 25.57 -22.31 -56.15
N VAL A 627 25.16 -21.13 -56.66
CA VAL A 627 25.63 -19.97 -57.48
C VAL A 627 24.58 -18.83 -57.23
N LYS A 628 24.78 -17.51 -57.27
CA LYS A 628 25.96 -16.60 -57.24
C LYS A 628 25.51 -15.14 -56.94
N ASP A 629 26.48 -14.27 -56.62
CA ASP A 629 26.71 -12.85 -57.01
C ASP A 629 25.53 -11.93 -57.43
N HIS A 630 25.49 -10.64 -57.05
CA HIS A 630 26.50 -9.65 -57.50
C HIS A 630 26.61 -8.33 -56.69
N LEU A 631 27.85 -7.80 -56.69
CA LEU A 631 28.28 -6.39 -56.61
C LEU A 631 28.29 -5.62 -55.26
N SER A 632 29.45 -5.01 -55.00
CA SER A 632 29.71 -3.81 -54.18
C SER A 632 30.45 -2.78 -55.08
N PRO A 633 30.70 -1.50 -54.69
CA PRO A 633 31.84 -1.19 -53.79
C PRO A 633 31.82 0.18 -53.04
N ASN A 634 32.96 0.51 -52.40
CA ASN A 634 33.57 1.84 -52.14
C ASN A 634 33.24 2.72 -50.91
N ALA A 635 34.19 2.67 -49.96
CA ALA A 635 35.11 3.77 -49.56
C ALA A 635 34.73 4.83 -48.50
N LEU A 636 35.75 5.15 -47.68
CA LEU A 636 35.82 6.22 -46.66
C LEU A 636 36.30 7.56 -47.30
N PRO A 637 36.23 8.71 -46.57
CA PRO A 637 37.38 9.06 -45.72
C PRO A 637 37.01 9.60 -44.33
N CYS A 638 37.91 9.44 -43.36
CA CYS A 638 37.91 10.18 -42.09
C CYS A 638 38.67 11.50 -42.24
N MET A 639 38.35 12.48 -41.40
CA MET A 639 39.32 13.49 -40.94
C MET A 639 39.17 13.67 -39.43
N GLU A 640 40.31 13.66 -38.74
CA GLU A 640 40.43 14.00 -37.32
C GLU A 640 40.65 15.51 -37.16
N CYS A 641 40.34 16.07 -35.98
CA CYS A 641 41.31 16.87 -35.19
C CYS A 641 40.67 17.50 -33.94
N GLY A 642 41.05 16.98 -32.76
CA GLY A 642 41.37 17.77 -31.56
C GLY A 642 40.26 18.45 -30.74
N GLY A 643 40.37 18.34 -29.41
CA GLY A 643 39.91 19.39 -28.49
C GLY A 643 38.91 19.00 -27.39
N ASP A 644 39.43 18.47 -26.29
CA ASP A 644 38.89 18.68 -24.93
C ASP A 644 40.12 18.91 -24.03
N PRO A 645 40.15 19.94 -23.15
CA PRO A 645 39.59 19.72 -21.81
C PRO A 645 38.92 20.95 -21.15
N GLY A 646 37.68 20.77 -20.70
CA GLY A 646 37.25 21.11 -19.33
C GLY A 646 36.88 22.57 -18.97
N GLY A 647 36.08 22.69 -17.91
CA GLY A 647 35.73 23.96 -17.26
C GLY A 647 34.27 24.04 -16.79
N ASP A 648 34.00 23.69 -15.52
CA ASP A 648 32.75 24.05 -14.85
C ASP A 648 32.67 25.57 -14.61
N PRO A 649 31.57 26.24 -14.95
CA PRO A 649 31.19 27.50 -14.34
C PRO A 649 30.28 27.24 -13.13
N THR A 650 30.86 27.22 -11.93
CA THR A 650 30.08 27.35 -10.70
C THR A 650 29.38 28.71 -10.66
N LEU A 651 28.16 28.76 -10.13
CA LEU A 651 27.47 30.01 -9.80
C LEU A 651 26.78 29.88 -8.44
N ASP A 652 26.81 30.98 -7.70
CA ASP A 652 26.99 30.92 -6.24
C ASP A 652 25.68 31.09 -5.42
N VAL A 653 25.78 30.77 -4.13
CA VAL A 653 24.67 30.86 -3.17
C VAL A 653 24.70 32.21 -2.45
N CYS A 654 23.62 33.00 -2.57
CA CYS A 654 23.11 34.05 -1.66
C CYS A 654 22.21 35.03 -2.47
N GLN A 655 21.27 35.78 -1.89
CA GLN A 655 20.89 35.94 -0.48
C GLN A 655 19.36 36.14 -0.33
N SER A 656 18.87 36.15 0.92
CA SER A 656 17.44 36.09 1.27
C SER A 656 16.80 37.44 1.60
N ILE A 657 15.48 37.57 1.39
CA ILE A 657 14.58 38.49 2.11
C ILE A 657 13.10 38.01 1.93
N PRO A 658 12.17 38.29 2.88
CA PRO A 658 11.10 37.33 3.19
C PRO A 658 9.68 37.66 2.67
N ILE A 659 8.81 36.64 2.64
CA ILE A 659 7.35 36.76 2.47
C ILE A 659 6.62 36.07 3.65
N VAL A 660 5.45 36.62 4.02
CA VAL A 660 4.71 36.32 5.26
C VAL A 660 3.77 35.11 5.12
N LYS A 661 3.50 34.45 6.25
CA LYS A 661 2.61 33.28 6.44
C LYS A 661 1.21 33.46 5.83
N ASN A 662 0.68 32.40 5.19
CA ASN A 662 -0.65 31.85 5.50
C ASN A 662 -0.96 30.53 4.75
N ALA A 663 -1.67 29.60 5.42
CA ALA A 663 -2.32 28.39 4.88
C ALA A 663 -1.40 27.34 4.16
N LEU A 664 -1.72 26.05 4.05
CA LEU A 664 -2.69 25.18 4.75
C LEU A 664 -2.10 23.74 4.73
N LYS A 665 -2.17 22.97 5.83
CA LYS A 665 -1.68 21.56 5.84
C LYS A 665 -2.76 20.60 5.34
N GLN A 666 -2.39 19.67 4.45
CA GLN A 666 -3.21 18.51 4.10
C GLN A 666 -2.96 17.31 5.03
N LEU A 667 -3.89 16.34 4.96
CA LEU A 667 -3.96 15.13 5.79
C LEU A 667 -3.62 13.88 4.98
N SER A 668 -3.14 12.83 5.67
CA SER A 668 -2.92 11.50 5.10
C SER A 668 -4.07 10.52 5.39
N ASN A 669 -4.31 9.57 4.50
CA ASN A 669 -5.17 8.39 4.75
C ASN A 669 -4.33 7.11 4.85
N LYS A 670 -4.81 6.09 5.58
CA LYS A 670 -5.29 4.84 4.97
C LYS A 670 -6.19 4.02 5.91
N GLU A 671 -6.79 3.00 5.31
CA GLU A 671 -7.75 1.99 5.82
C GLU A 671 -6.97 0.83 6.54
N PRO A 672 -7.48 -0.39 6.84
CA PRO A 672 -8.79 -1.02 6.51
C PRO A 672 -9.43 -1.92 7.61
N SER A 673 -10.47 -2.69 7.27
CA SER A 673 -11.03 -3.76 8.10
C SER A 673 -11.86 -4.78 7.30
N SER A 674 -11.87 -6.06 7.70
CA SER A 674 -12.88 -7.04 7.25
C SER A 674 -12.99 -8.27 8.18
N PHE A 675 -14.17 -8.45 8.82
CA PHE A 675 -14.88 -9.72 9.13
C PHE A 675 -14.16 -10.82 9.98
N PRO A 676 -14.88 -11.72 10.73
CA PRO A 676 -16.11 -12.42 10.34
C PRO A 676 -17.19 -12.57 11.45
N GLN A 677 -18.10 -13.55 11.29
CA GLN A 677 -19.25 -13.90 12.14
C GLN A 677 -19.34 -15.43 12.36
N GLY A 678 -20.03 -15.87 13.42
CA GLY A 678 -20.42 -17.27 13.64
C GLY A 678 -21.23 -17.48 14.94
N ASP A 679 -22.41 -18.10 14.79
CA ASP A 679 -23.45 -18.54 15.75
C ASP A 679 -22.99 -19.31 17.03
N PRO A 680 -23.88 -19.66 18.01
CA PRO A 680 -25.36 -19.58 18.01
C PRO A 680 -26.00 -18.90 19.25
N GLY A 681 -27.34 -18.83 19.27
CA GLY A 681 -28.13 -18.54 20.49
C GLY A 681 -28.41 -19.79 21.34
N GLY A 682 -29.04 -19.69 22.51
CA GLY A 682 -29.57 -18.52 23.23
C GLY A 682 -30.72 -18.92 24.18
N ASP A 683 -31.10 -18.08 25.16
CA ASP A 683 -32.36 -18.26 25.91
C ASP A 683 -32.80 -16.94 26.63
N PRO A 684 -34.10 -16.65 26.83
CA PRO A 684 -34.57 -15.40 27.44
C PRO A 684 -35.40 -15.57 28.74
N GLN A 685 -35.20 -14.69 29.73
CA GLN A 685 -36.17 -14.44 30.83
C GLN A 685 -35.85 -13.17 31.63
N GLY A 686 -36.87 -12.50 32.19
CA GLY A 686 -36.70 -11.77 33.46
C GLY A 686 -36.82 -10.24 33.52
N ASP A 687 -37.91 -9.67 33.00
CA ASP A 687 -38.57 -8.47 33.55
C ASP A 687 -37.86 -7.08 33.55
N PRO A 688 -38.58 -5.95 33.81
CA PRO A 688 -38.31 -4.68 33.14
C PRO A 688 -37.88 -3.52 34.05
N GLY A 689 -37.14 -2.54 33.52
CA GLY A 689 -36.76 -1.39 34.34
C GLY A 689 -35.91 -0.24 33.78
N SER A 690 -35.92 0.08 32.48
CA SER A 690 -35.54 1.43 32.00
C SER A 690 -35.81 1.65 30.52
N ASP A 691 -36.80 2.48 30.16
CA ASP A 691 -36.85 3.13 28.85
C ASP A 691 -35.76 4.21 28.78
N PRO A 692 -34.79 4.14 27.84
CA PRO A 692 -33.86 5.23 27.63
C PRO A 692 -34.56 6.36 26.88
N SER A 693 -34.81 7.48 27.58
CA SER A 693 -35.10 8.77 26.96
C SER A 693 -34.08 9.09 25.85
N PRO A 694 -34.45 9.83 24.78
CA PRO A 694 -33.62 10.00 23.58
C PRO A 694 -32.40 10.91 23.81
N HIS A 695 -31.41 10.39 24.53
CA HIS A 695 -30.18 11.10 24.89
C HIS A 695 -29.45 11.62 23.65
N SER A 696 -29.07 12.90 23.68
CA SER A 696 -28.19 13.47 22.67
C SER A 696 -26.85 12.73 22.66
N VAL A 697 -26.34 12.41 21.46
CA VAL A 697 -25.12 11.59 21.33
C VAL A 697 -23.91 12.42 21.74
N THR A 698 -23.48 12.24 22.99
CA THR A 698 -22.26 12.88 23.50
C THR A 698 -21.01 12.37 22.77
N LYS A 699 -19.98 13.23 22.77
CA LYS A 699 -18.86 13.27 21.80
C LYS A 699 -18.05 11.97 21.60
N LEU A 700 -18.23 10.94 22.43
CA LEU A 700 -17.43 9.71 22.40
C LEU A 700 -18.06 8.58 21.56
N ASN A 701 -19.37 8.58 21.31
CA ASN A 701 -20.10 7.40 20.80
C ASN A 701 -20.60 7.55 19.34
N ILE A 702 -19.84 8.27 18.50
CA ILE A 702 -20.12 8.38 17.06
C ILE A 702 -19.07 7.56 16.27
N GLU A 703 -19.54 6.50 15.63
CA GLU A 703 -18.72 5.47 14.99
C GLU A 703 -18.76 5.60 13.46
N GLU A 704 -17.61 5.42 12.81
CA GLU A 704 -17.55 5.32 11.34
C GLU A 704 -18.22 4.04 10.86
N GLY A 705 -18.96 4.12 9.75
CA GLY A 705 -19.75 3.00 9.21
C GLY A 705 -21.12 2.81 9.85
N ARG A 706 -21.43 3.42 11.01
CA ARG A 706 -22.74 3.28 11.68
C ARG A 706 -23.79 4.23 11.08
N ILE A 707 -25.06 3.81 11.14
CA ILE A 707 -26.22 4.58 10.66
C ILE A 707 -26.82 5.35 11.83
N TYR A 708 -27.15 6.62 11.58
CA TYR A 708 -27.79 7.55 12.51
C TYR A 708 -28.93 8.27 11.80
N TRP A 709 -29.86 8.87 12.54
CA TRP A 709 -30.86 9.79 11.97
C TRP A 709 -30.33 11.23 11.99
N SER A 710 -30.36 11.92 10.85
CA SER A 710 -30.04 13.35 10.76
C SER A 710 -31.29 14.19 11.01
N ARG A 711 -31.20 15.12 11.97
CA ARG A 711 -32.26 16.09 12.26
C ARG A 711 -32.46 17.07 11.10
N SER A 712 -31.36 17.62 10.58
CA SER A 712 -31.38 18.62 9.49
C SER A 712 -31.83 18.08 8.13
N LEU A 713 -31.60 16.79 7.84
CA LEU A 713 -31.98 16.17 6.57
C LEU A 713 -33.25 15.30 6.65
N ALA A 714 -33.80 15.11 7.86
CA ALA A 714 -34.96 14.25 8.15
C ALA A 714 -34.88 12.85 7.49
N LYS A 715 -33.67 12.26 7.48
CA LYS A 715 -33.36 10.97 6.86
C LYS A 715 -32.34 10.19 7.67
N GLN A 716 -32.30 8.87 7.46
CA GLN A 716 -31.17 8.05 7.87
C GLN A 716 -29.91 8.42 7.07
N VAL A 717 -28.79 8.52 7.77
CA VAL A 717 -27.47 8.83 7.22
C VAL A 717 -26.42 7.86 7.78
N LYS A 718 -25.58 7.30 6.91
CA LYS A 718 -24.45 6.46 7.30
C LYS A 718 -23.22 7.34 7.49
N VAL A 719 -22.60 7.36 8.67
CA VAL A 719 -21.37 8.13 8.89
C VAL A 719 -20.24 7.48 8.09
N ILE A 720 -19.62 8.25 7.20
CA ILE A 720 -18.46 7.82 6.40
C ILE A 720 -17.16 8.17 7.13
N LYS A 721 -17.08 9.37 7.71
CA LYS A 721 -15.87 9.86 8.39
C LYS A 721 -16.20 10.79 9.54
N VAL A 722 -15.51 10.64 10.67
CA VAL A 722 -15.69 11.42 11.89
C VAL A 722 -14.52 12.40 12.06
N TYR A 723 -14.81 13.65 12.45
CA TYR A 723 -13.79 14.67 12.73
C TYR A 723 -13.92 15.18 14.17
N PRO A 724 -13.34 14.46 15.17
CA PRO A 724 -13.52 14.78 16.60
C PRO A 724 -12.99 16.14 17.02
N SER A 725 -12.03 16.70 16.29
CA SER A 725 -11.46 18.03 16.52
C SER A 725 -12.48 19.15 16.29
N VAL A 726 -13.34 19.02 15.27
CA VAL A 726 -14.31 20.06 14.84
C VAL A 726 -15.77 19.69 15.11
N LYS A 727 -16.04 18.56 15.79
CA LYS A 727 -17.41 18.04 16.09
C LYS A 727 -18.29 17.89 14.84
N LYS A 728 -17.72 17.45 13.71
CA LYS A 728 -18.44 17.21 12.45
C LYS A 728 -18.18 15.81 11.89
N VAL A 729 -19.11 15.34 11.07
CA VAL A 729 -19.05 14.07 10.34
C VAL A 729 -19.26 14.33 8.85
N ASP A 730 -18.66 13.52 7.98
CA ASP A 730 -19.13 13.34 6.61
C ASP A 730 -20.04 12.12 6.57
N CYS A 731 -21.24 12.27 6.00
CA CYS A 731 -22.24 11.21 5.94
C CYS A 731 -22.65 10.89 4.51
N HIS A 732 -23.18 9.68 4.30
CA HIS A 732 -23.94 9.29 3.12
C HIS A 732 -25.43 9.33 3.45
N VAL A 733 -26.26 9.89 2.57
CA VAL A 733 -27.72 9.91 2.77
C VAL A 733 -28.33 8.64 2.19
N ALA A 734 -29.18 7.96 2.94
CA ALA A 734 -29.87 6.77 2.44
C ALA A 734 -30.70 7.10 1.18
N GLY A 735 -30.38 6.41 0.08
CA GLY A 735 -31.04 6.60 -1.23
C GLY A 735 -30.44 7.68 -2.14
N ASP A 736 -29.34 8.35 -1.76
CA ASP A 736 -28.72 9.40 -2.60
C ASP A 736 -27.21 9.15 -2.78
N ALA A 737 -26.86 8.51 -3.90
CA ALA A 737 -25.51 8.02 -4.19
C ALA A 737 -24.44 9.13 -4.30
N ILE A 738 -24.84 10.38 -4.54
CA ILE A 738 -23.94 11.48 -4.90
C ILE A 738 -23.73 12.44 -3.71
N ALA A 739 -24.74 12.61 -2.86
CA ALA A 739 -24.68 13.53 -1.73
C ALA A 739 -23.77 13.01 -0.59
N LYS A 740 -22.76 13.81 -0.23
CA LYS A 740 -21.90 13.61 0.96
C LYS A 740 -21.94 14.84 1.89
N PRO A 741 -23.07 15.12 2.56
CA PRO A 741 -23.22 16.26 3.46
C PRO A 741 -22.31 16.15 4.70
N ARG A 742 -21.77 17.30 5.13
CA ARG A 742 -20.95 17.44 6.33
C ARG A 742 -21.77 17.98 7.51
N LEU A 743 -22.24 17.08 8.37
CA LEU A 743 -23.15 17.38 9.48
C LEU A 743 -22.39 17.64 10.80
N ALA A 744 -23.06 18.22 11.79
CA ALA A 744 -22.53 18.38 13.14
C ALA A 744 -22.89 17.16 14.02
N PHE A 745 -22.10 16.86 15.04
CA PHE A 745 -22.38 15.76 15.98
C PHE A 745 -23.78 15.86 16.62
N SER A 746 -24.22 17.09 16.95
CA SER A 746 -25.54 17.38 17.51
C SER A 746 -26.71 17.22 16.53
N ASP A 747 -26.44 17.02 15.23
CA ASP A 747 -27.46 16.72 14.22
C ASP A 747 -27.82 15.23 14.17
N LEU A 748 -27.01 14.36 14.77
CA LEU A 748 -27.21 12.92 14.76
C LEU A 748 -28.00 12.42 15.99
N LEU A 749 -28.87 11.45 15.74
CA LEU A 749 -29.57 10.64 16.74
C LEU A 749 -29.35 9.15 16.47
N LEU A 750 -29.32 8.33 17.52
CA LEU A 750 -29.19 6.86 17.40
C LEU A 750 -30.41 6.18 16.77
N SER A 751 -31.57 6.84 16.84
CA SER A 751 -32.84 6.41 16.25
C SER A 751 -33.58 7.63 15.66
N SER A 752 -34.54 7.38 14.77
CA SER A 752 -35.48 8.43 14.35
C SER A 752 -36.34 8.87 15.54
N PRO A 753 -36.58 10.18 15.77
CA PRO A 753 -37.53 10.61 16.79
C PRO A 753 -38.92 10.03 16.46
N PRO A 754 -39.70 9.56 17.46
CA PRO A 754 -40.95 8.81 17.21
C PRO A 754 -42.06 9.66 16.59
N TYR A 755 -41.95 10.98 16.68
CA TYR A 755 -42.86 11.97 16.11
C TYR A 755 -42.07 13.11 15.47
N ALA A 756 -42.61 13.67 14.39
CA ALA A 756 -42.05 14.79 13.63
C ALA A 756 -43.01 16.00 13.62
N PRO A 757 -42.51 17.24 13.42
CA PRO A 757 -43.38 18.41 13.28
C PRO A 757 -44.38 18.24 12.13
N GLY A 758 -45.67 18.39 12.44
CA GLY A 758 -46.78 18.09 11.52
C GLY A 758 -47.54 16.79 11.82
N ASP A 759 -47.01 15.87 12.64
CA ASP A 759 -47.73 14.67 13.07
C ASP A 759 -48.99 15.02 13.87
N LYS A 760 -50.09 14.31 13.60
CA LYS A 760 -51.31 14.35 14.41
C LYS A 760 -51.23 13.35 15.56
N VAL A 761 -51.56 13.81 16.75
CA VAL A 761 -51.42 13.08 18.01
C VAL A 761 -52.54 13.41 19.00
N LYS A 762 -52.90 12.42 19.82
CA LYS A 762 -53.73 12.57 21.03
C LYS A 762 -52.88 12.43 22.29
N VAL A 763 -53.14 13.29 23.26
CA VAL A 763 -52.55 13.19 24.61
C VAL A 763 -53.25 12.07 25.37
N LEU A 764 -52.45 11.16 25.93
CA LEU A 764 -52.92 9.98 26.66
C LEU A 764 -53.27 10.27 28.11
N GLU A 765 -52.61 11.24 28.77
CA GLU A 765 -52.83 11.59 30.17
C GLU A 765 -52.89 13.10 30.45
N GLY A 766 -53.76 13.52 31.37
CA GLY A 766 -54.07 14.92 31.67
C GLY A 766 -55.52 15.33 31.33
N GLU A 767 -55.87 16.58 31.61
CA GLU A 767 -57.22 17.16 31.45
C GLU A 767 -57.67 17.34 29.97
N HIS A 768 -56.84 16.92 29.01
CA HIS A 768 -57.04 17.12 27.58
C HIS A 768 -57.08 15.80 26.78
N LYS A 769 -57.33 14.67 27.47
CA LYS A 769 -57.62 13.35 26.88
C LYS A 769 -58.64 13.47 25.74
N GLY A 770 -58.21 13.17 24.52
CA GLY A 770 -59.08 13.05 23.33
C GLY A 770 -59.04 14.20 22.32
N LEU A 771 -58.32 15.30 22.57
CA LEU A 771 -58.12 16.37 21.57
C LEU A 771 -57.12 15.97 20.47
N ASP A 772 -57.51 16.14 19.21
CA ASP A 772 -56.59 16.06 18.06
C ASP A 772 -55.65 17.28 18.06
N LEU A 773 -54.36 17.04 18.28
CA LEU A 773 -53.30 18.05 18.29
C LEU A 773 -52.25 17.74 17.22
N VAL A 774 -51.45 18.74 16.87
CA VAL A 774 -50.35 18.63 15.90
C VAL A 774 -49.03 18.95 16.61
N VAL A 775 -48.00 18.14 16.37
CA VAL A 775 -46.64 18.44 16.84
C VAL A 775 -46.14 19.71 16.15
N SER A 776 -45.83 20.75 16.93
CA SER A 776 -45.35 22.04 16.42
C SER A 776 -43.82 22.08 16.30
N SER A 777 -43.11 21.51 17.27
CA SER A 777 -41.65 21.39 17.29
C SER A 777 -41.20 20.29 18.24
N VAL A 778 -40.02 19.72 17.95
CA VAL A 778 -39.30 18.80 18.85
C VAL A 778 -38.04 19.52 19.32
N ASP A 779 -37.73 19.49 20.61
CA ASP A 779 -36.57 20.19 21.16
C ASP A 779 -35.25 19.37 21.09
N ALA A 780 -34.19 19.91 21.69
CA ALA A 780 -32.85 19.31 21.61
C ALA A 780 -32.77 17.92 22.25
N ASP A 781 -33.57 17.69 23.31
CA ASP A 781 -33.58 16.51 24.18
C ASP A 781 -34.77 15.58 23.88
N GLY A 782 -35.53 15.87 22.81
CA GLY A 782 -36.58 15.02 22.26
C GLY A 782 -37.98 15.26 22.82
N ASN A 783 -38.19 16.33 23.60
CA ASN A 783 -39.52 16.65 24.11
C ASN A 783 -40.37 17.37 23.05
N LEU A 784 -41.68 17.20 23.16
CA LEU A 784 -42.66 17.46 22.09
C LEU A 784 -43.56 18.64 22.48
N TRP A 785 -43.58 19.65 21.61
CA TRP A 785 -44.46 20.81 21.72
C TRP A 785 -45.65 20.64 20.80
N LEU A 786 -46.85 20.97 21.29
CA LEU A 786 -48.12 20.69 20.60
C LEU A 786 -48.93 21.97 20.35
N LYS A 787 -49.70 21.98 19.25
CA LYS A 787 -50.68 23.03 18.90
C LYS A 787 -52.01 22.39 18.47
N LYS A 788 -53.11 23.14 18.54
CA LYS A 788 -54.40 22.72 17.94
C LYS A 788 -54.36 22.90 16.41
N ASP A 789 -55.08 22.05 15.70
CA ASP A 789 -55.09 21.96 14.23
C ASP A 789 -55.98 23.03 13.54
N SER A 790 -56.13 24.20 14.16
CA SER A 790 -57.01 25.30 13.69
C SER A 790 -56.41 26.67 13.98
N GLN A 791 -56.78 27.67 13.18
CA GLN A 791 -55.98 28.89 12.97
C GLN A 791 -56.00 29.91 14.12
N LYS A 792 -54.89 30.67 14.19
CA LYS A 792 -54.61 31.87 15.01
C LYS A 792 -54.42 31.65 16.52
N PHE A 793 -53.19 31.91 16.95
CA PHE A 793 -52.70 32.19 18.32
C PHE A 793 -53.55 31.72 19.51
N ALA A 794 -53.06 30.68 20.19
CA ALA A 794 -53.38 30.33 21.56
C ALA A 794 -52.07 30.13 22.36
N PRO A 795 -52.05 30.38 23.69
CA PRO A 795 -50.89 30.13 24.54
C PRO A 795 -50.52 28.62 24.62
N PRO A 796 -49.31 28.26 25.10
CA PRO A 796 -48.84 26.87 25.09
C PRO A 796 -49.79 25.92 25.85
N LEU A 797 -50.22 24.85 25.16
CA LEU A 797 -51.15 23.85 25.67
C LEU A 797 -50.44 22.76 26.50
N SER A 798 -49.79 23.19 27.58
CA SER A 798 -49.43 22.33 28.71
C SER A 798 -49.58 23.15 30.00
N ASN A 799 -50.21 22.57 31.03
CA ASN A 799 -50.74 23.33 32.18
C ASN A 799 -49.70 24.16 32.96
N HIS A 800 -48.40 23.86 32.82
CA HIS A 800 -47.30 24.63 33.41
C HIS A 800 -46.15 24.93 32.43
N GLY A 801 -46.40 24.92 31.11
CA GLY A 801 -45.38 25.25 30.10
C GLY A 801 -44.25 24.23 29.93
N GLN A 802 -44.40 23.02 30.50
CA GLN A 802 -43.49 21.89 30.29
C GLN A 802 -43.84 21.15 28.98
N PRO A 803 -42.86 20.61 28.22
CA PRO A 803 -43.12 19.84 27.01
C PRO A 803 -43.58 18.41 27.30
N TYR A 804 -44.17 17.74 26.31
CA TYR A 804 -44.64 16.35 26.43
C TYR A 804 -43.55 15.34 26.08
N THR A 805 -43.54 14.18 26.75
CA THR A 805 -42.71 13.04 26.34
C THR A 805 -43.44 12.15 25.33
N ALA A 806 -42.70 11.40 24.52
CA ALA A 806 -43.29 10.51 23.51
C ALA A 806 -44.24 9.45 24.10
N SER A 807 -44.00 9.01 25.34
CA SER A 807 -44.85 8.08 26.11
C SER A 807 -46.22 8.65 26.48
N GLN A 808 -46.38 9.97 26.52
CA GLN A 808 -47.65 10.63 26.84
C GLN A 808 -48.56 10.82 25.62
N LEU A 809 -48.12 10.44 24.42
CA LEU A 809 -48.80 10.72 23.16
C LEU A 809 -49.07 9.45 22.35
N LYS A 810 -50.15 9.47 21.56
CA LYS A 810 -50.47 8.44 20.56
C LYS A 810 -50.78 9.09 19.22
N ARG A 811 -50.14 8.63 18.14
CA ARG A 811 -50.44 9.03 16.76
C ARG A 811 -51.90 8.72 16.40
N THR A 812 -52.52 9.58 15.62
CA THR A 812 -53.94 9.51 15.19
C THR A 812 -54.05 9.46 13.67
#